data_AF-K5BT09-F1
#
_entry.id   AF-K5BT09-F1
#
_cell.length_a   1.000
_cell.length_b   1.000
_cell.length_c   1.000
_cell.angle_alpha   90.00
_cell.angle_beta   90.00
_cell.angle_gamma   90.00
#
_symmetry.space_group_name_H-M   'P 1'
#
loop_
_entity.id
_entity.type
_entity.pdbx_description
1 polymer ?
#
loop_
_entity_poly.entity_id
_entity_poly.type
_entity_poly.pdbx_seq_one_letter_code
_entity_poly.pdbx_strand_id
1 'polypeptide(L)'
;MIYKKLSLLILLFATGLLTVSAQKSPQDMDRFIDVLMNKMTLEEKIGQLNLPVTGEITTGQAKSSDIAAKIKKGEVGGLFNLKGVEKIRDVQKQAVEGSRLGIPLLFGMDVIHGYETMFPIPLGLSCTWDMSAIEESARIAAVEASADGISWTFSPMVDVSRDPRWGRVSEGSGEDPFLGAMIAEAMVRGYQGKNMQRNDEIMACVKHFALYGAGEAGRDYNTVDMSRQRMFNDYMLPYEAAVEAGVGSVMASFNEVDGIPATANKWLMTDILRGQWGFNGFVVTDYTGISEMVDHGIGDLQTVSARAINAGVDMDMVSEGFVGTLKKSVQEGKVSMETLNTACRRILEAKYKLGLFDNPYKYCDPKRPARDIFTKAHREAARRIAAESFVLLKNDSPDGNPNGNPLLPFNPKGNIAVIGPLANSRTNMPGTWSVAAVLDRSPSLVEGLKEMTAGKANIMYAKGSNLISDAAYEERATMFGRSLNRDGRTDQQLLDEALNVARRSDIIIAALGESSEMSGESSSRTDLNIPDVQQNLLKELLKTGKPVVLVLFTGRPLTLTWEQEHVPAILNVWFGGSEAAYAIGDALFGYVNPGGKLTMTFPKNVGQIPLYYAHKNTGRPLKEGKWFEKFRSNYLDVDNDPLYPFGYGLSYTTFSYSDIDLSHSSMDMTGSLTAAVEVTNTGTWPGTEVVQLYIRDLVGSSTRPVKELKGFQKIFLQPGEMKIVRFKIAPEMLRYYNYDLQLVAEPGDFEVMIGTNSRDVKSAKFTLASAADTLTDDALMDTVQRRTFLYFWEGAEPNSGLAPERYHVDGVYPQNDSNVVTSGGSGFGIMAILAGIDRGYVTREEGLARMERIVSFLEKADRFHGAYPHWWYGDTGKVKPFGQKDNGGDLVETAFLIQGLLAVHQYYVNGNEKEKAIAQRIDRIWRDVDWDWYRKGGQNVLYWHWSPTYGWEMDFPVHGYNECMIMYILAAASPTHGVPATVYHDGWAQNGAIVSPHKVEGIELHLRYQGTEAGPLFWAQYSFLGLDPVGLKDEYCPSYFHEMRNLTLVNRAYCIRNPKHYKGFGADCWGLTASYSVDGYAAHSPNEQDDKGVISPTAALSSIVYTPEYSMQVMRHLYNMGDKVFGPFGFYDAFSETDNWYPKRYLAIDQGPIAVMIENYRTGLLWKLFMSHPDVQAGLTKLGFNTNKQDVRQQ
;
A
#
# COMPACT_ATOMS: atom_id res chain seq x y z
N MET A 1 -32.82 -50.33 -22.75
CA MET A 1 -31.38 -50.08 -22.54
C MET A 1 -31.25 -49.48 -21.14
N ILE A 2 -30.91 -50.30 -20.13
CA ILE A 2 -29.53 -50.53 -19.64
C ILE A 2 -28.95 -49.22 -19.08
N TYR A 3 -28.60 -49.02 -17.81
CA TYR A 3 -28.79 -49.74 -16.54
C TYR A 3 -28.53 -48.70 -15.43
N LYS A 4 -29.42 -48.64 -14.43
CA LYS A 4 -29.12 -48.15 -13.07
C LYS A 4 -28.33 -49.25 -12.35
N LYS A 5 -27.17 -48.95 -11.74
CA LYS A 5 -26.68 -49.57 -10.49
C LYS A 5 -25.28 -49.07 -10.11
N LEU A 6 -25.07 -49.00 -8.80
CA LEU A 6 -23.79 -49.00 -8.08
C LEU A 6 -23.10 -47.66 -7.77
N SER A 7 -23.74 -46.87 -6.91
CA SER A 7 -23.06 -45.94 -5.99
C SER A 7 -23.37 -46.36 -4.56
N LEU A 8 -22.75 -47.45 -4.09
CA LEU A 8 -22.84 -47.90 -2.70
C LEU A 8 -21.70 -48.88 -2.37
N LEU A 9 -20.44 -48.42 -2.41
CA LEU A 9 -19.30 -49.03 -1.70
C LEU A 9 -18.10 -48.08 -1.86
N ILE A 10 -17.92 -47.18 -0.89
CA ILE A 10 -16.70 -46.49 -0.41
C ILE A 10 -17.26 -45.41 0.54
N LEU A 11 -17.80 -45.86 1.67
CA LEU A 11 -18.32 -45.00 2.73
C LEU A 11 -18.03 -45.68 4.06
N LEU A 12 -16.74 -45.94 4.35
CA LEU A 12 -16.30 -46.45 5.66
C LEU A 12 -14.79 -46.40 5.96
N PHE A 13 -13.97 -45.64 5.22
CA PHE A 13 -12.58 -45.36 5.62
C PHE A 13 -12.16 -43.94 5.18
N ALA A 14 -12.77 -42.93 5.79
CA ALA A 14 -12.28 -41.55 5.74
C ALA A 14 -12.74 -40.76 6.98
N THR A 15 -12.63 -41.35 8.18
CA THR A 15 -12.46 -40.55 9.40
C THR A 15 -10.98 -40.19 9.51
N GLY A 16 -10.50 -39.41 8.54
CA GLY A 16 -9.26 -38.68 8.65
C GLY A 16 -9.56 -37.40 9.42
N LEU A 17 -8.86 -37.22 10.54
CA LEU A 17 -8.89 -36.02 11.38
C LEU A 17 -8.77 -34.75 10.52
N LEU A 18 -9.90 -34.11 10.21
CA LEU A 18 -9.93 -32.70 9.84
C LEU A 18 -9.82 -31.92 11.14
N THR A 19 -8.59 -31.75 11.62
CA THR A 19 -8.26 -30.64 12.50
C THR A 19 -8.40 -29.38 11.65
N VAL A 20 -9.58 -28.76 11.70
CA VAL A 20 -9.74 -27.35 11.35
C VAL A 20 -8.83 -26.59 12.30
N SER A 21 -7.64 -26.22 11.84
CA SER A 21 -6.80 -25.27 12.55
C SER A 21 -7.56 -23.96 12.56
N ALA A 22 -8.17 -23.64 13.71
CA ALA A 22 -8.72 -22.32 13.95
C ALA A 22 -7.57 -21.32 13.76
N GLN A 23 -7.71 -20.44 12.77
CA GLN A 23 -6.76 -19.37 12.54
C GLN A 23 -6.74 -18.49 13.80
N LYS A 24 -5.61 -18.44 14.50
CA LYS A 24 -5.49 -17.67 15.75
C LYS A 24 -5.78 -16.20 15.47
N SER A 25 -6.62 -15.59 16.32
CA SER A 25 -6.99 -14.19 16.15
C SER A 25 -5.85 -13.26 16.59
N PRO A 26 -5.75 -12.03 16.06
CA PRO A 26 -4.81 -11.02 16.59
C PRO A 26 -4.91 -10.86 18.11
N GLN A 27 -6.14 -10.94 18.66
CA GLN A 27 -6.39 -10.85 20.09
C GLN A 27 -5.75 -11.99 20.91
N ASP A 28 -5.51 -13.16 20.30
CA ASP A 28 -4.84 -14.27 20.98
C ASP A 28 -3.32 -14.08 21.04
N MET A 29 -2.72 -13.43 20.04
CA MET A 29 -1.31 -13.02 20.07
C MET A 29 -1.10 -11.98 21.18
N ASP A 30 -1.94 -10.94 21.21
CA ASP A 30 -1.83 -9.87 22.21
C ASP A 30 -1.93 -10.44 23.64
N ARG A 31 -2.95 -11.25 23.90
CA ARG A 31 -3.14 -11.90 25.21
C ARG A 31 -1.95 -12.78 25.59
N PHE A 32 -1.42 -13.57 24.65
CA PHE A 32 -0.27 -14.43 24.90
C PHE A 32 0.97 -13.60 25.28
N ILE A 33 1.26 -12.55 24.51
CA ILE A 33 2.43 -11.70 24.73
C ILE A 33 2.28 -10.89 26.02
N ASP A 34 1.09 -10.39 26.34
CA ASP A 34 0.82 -9.70 27.61
C ASP A 34 1.13 -10.58 28.81
N VAL A 35 0.64 -11.83 28.78
CA VAL A 35 0.90 -12.81 29.84
C VAL A 35 2.39 -13.15 29.95
N LEU A 36 3.09 -13.28 28.82
CA LEU A 36 4.53 -13.54 28.81
C LEU A 36 5.31 -12.34 29.38
N MET A 37 5.05 -11.13 28.88
CA MET A 37 5.73 -9.91 29.31
C MET A 37 5.50 -9.56 30.78
N ASN A 38 4.34 -9.91 31.33
CA ASN A 38 4.06 -9.76 32.77
C ASN A 38 4.91 -10.68 33.65
N LYS A 39 5.47 -11.76 33.09
CA LYS A 39 6.40 -12.65 33.80
C LYS A 39 7.85 -12.21 33.67
N MET A 40 8.18 -11.32 32.73
CA MET A 40 9.56 -10.95 32.41
C MET A 40 10.13 -9.91 33.40
N THR A 41 11.39 -10.08 33.77
CA THR A 41 12.16 -9.04 34.47
C THR A 41 12.54 -7.91 33.50
N LEU A 42 13.07 -6.82 34.06
CA LEU A 42 13.63 -5.72 33.26
C LEU A 42 14.75 -6.23 32.33
N GLU A 43 15.64 -7.05 32.87
CA GLU A 43 16.79 -7.62 32.16
C GLU A 43 16.36 -8.56 31.03
N GLU A 44 15.33 -9.39 31.24
CA GLU A 44 14.84 -10.29 30.19
C GLU A 44 14.16 -9.52 29.05
N LYS A 45 13.47 -8.40 29.36
CA LYS A 45 12.92 -7.51 28.33
C LYS A 45 14.02 -6.86 27.49
N ILE A 46 15.07 -6.37 28.15
CA ILE A 46 16.28 -5.86 27.48
C ILE A 46 16.96 -6.96 26.68
N GLY A 47 17.04 -8.18 27.22
CA GLY A 47 17.65 -9.33 26.58
C GLY A 47 16.97 -9.73 25.26
N GLN A 48 15.65 -9.54 25.14
CA GLN A 48 14.96 -9.73 23.85
C GLN A 48 15.44 -8.79 22.75
N LEU A 49 16.03 -7.65 23.10
CA LEU A 49 16.52 -6.66 22.14
C LEU A 49 17.96 -6.94 21.70
N ASN A 50 18.63 -7.96 22.24
CA ASN A 50 20.04 -8.21 21.96
C ASN A 50 20.21 -9.24 20.83
N LEU A 51 21.01 -8.91 19.82
CA LEU A 51 21.36 -9.75 18.67
C LEU A 51 22.89 -9.88 18.54
N PRO A 52 23.53 -10.75 19.35
CA PRO A 52 24.95 -11.03 19.22
C PRO A 52 25.27 -11.89 17.98
N VAL A 53 26.54 -11.84 17.54
CA VAL A 53 27.05 -12.63 16.42
C VAL A 53 27.67 -13.95 16.91
N THR A 54 27.53 -15.02 16.14
CA THR A 54 28.25 -16.28 16.38
C THR A 54 28.45 -17.06 15.07
N GLY A 55 29.08 -18.23 15.14
CA GLY A 55 29.32 -19.08 13.97
C GLY A 55 30.62 -18.77 13.23
N GLU A 56 30.70 -19.29 11.99
CA GLU A 56 31.92 -19.26 11.16
C GLU A 56 31.88 -18.16 10.09
N ILE A 57 30.71 -17.57 9.83
CA ILE A 57 30.53 -16.49 8.85
C ILE A 57 30.95 -15.14 9.48
N THR A 58 31.76 -14.37 8.76
CA THR A 58 32.27 -13.05 9.19
C THR A 58 31.75 -11.96 8.24
N THR A 59 30.93 -11.04 8.76
CA THR A 59 30.39 -9.87 8.02
C THR A 59 30.80 -8.54 8.66
N GLY A 60 31.53 -8.56 9.79
CA GLY A 60 32.01 -7.38 10.51
C GLY A 60 33.19 -7.71 11.44
N GLN A 61 33.78 -6.70 12.08
CA GLN A 61 35.03 -6.88 12.86
C GLN A 61 34.80 -7.39 14.29
N ALA A 62 33.74 -6.92 14.98
CA ALA A 62 33.48 -7.26 16.39
C ALA A 62 32.94 -8.70 16.52
N LYS A 63 33.37 -9.44 17.57
CA LYS A 63 32.86 -10.79 17.88
C LYS A 63 32.22 -10.80 19.26
N SER A 64 31.10 -11.51 19.40
CA SER A 64 30.47 -11.72 20.70
C SER A 64 31.09 -12.90 21.46
N SER A 65 31.05 -12.87 22.79
CA SER A 65 31.59 -13.91 23.68
C SER A 65 30.54 -14.41 24.67
N ASP A 66 30.77 -15.62 25.21
CA ASP A 66 29.97 -16.25 26.27
C ASP A 66 28.46 -16.42 25.95
N ILE A 67 28.14 -16.71 24.68
CA ILE A 67 26.77 -16.81 24.16
C ILE A 67 25.91 -17.79 24.97
N ALA A 68 26.44 -18.97 25.33
CA ALA A 68 25.68 -19.98 26.06
C ALA A 68 25.24 -19.51 27.46
N ALA A 69 26.08 -18.74 28.18
CA ALA A 69 25.72 -18.19 29.47
C ALA A 69 24.70 -17.05 29.34
N LYS A 70 24.87 -16.17 28.33
CA LYS A 70 23.92 -15.09 28.03
C LYS A 70 22.52 -15.63 27.70
N ILE A 71 22.42 -16.70 26.91
CA ILE A 71 21.15 -17.38 26.61
C ILE A 71 20.48 -17.88 27.90
N LYS A 72 21.21 -18.56 28.79
CA LYS A 72 20.65 -19.06 30.07
C LYS A 72 20.10 -17.94 30.96
N LYS A 73 20.72 -16.76 30.92
CA LYS A 73 20.26 -15.56 31.66
C LYS A 73 19.10 -14.83 30.99
N GLY A 74 18.68 -15.24 29.79
CA GLY A 74 17.64 -14.55 29.01
C GLY A 74 18.11 -13.25 28.36
N GLU A 75 19.42 -13.10 28.15
CA GLU A 75 20.08 -11.88 27.61
C GLU A 75 20.22 -11.89 26.07
N VAL A 76 19.54 -12.81 25.36
CA VAL A 76 19.67 -13.00 23.91
C VAL A 76 18.28 -13.12 23.27
N GLY A 77 17.98 -12.24 22.31
CA GLY A 77 16.73 -12.23 21.55
C GLY A 77 16.83 -13.03 20.26
N GLY A 78 18.00 -13.02 19.63
CA GLY A 78 18.32 -13.80 18.45
C GLY A 78 19.82 -13.96 18.28
N LEU A 79 20.21 -14.74 17.28
CA LEU A 79 21.59 -14.86 16.81
C LEU A 79 21.60 -14.74 15.29
N PHE A 80 22.74 -14.38 14.72
CA PHE A 80 22.91 -14.41 13.28
C PHE A 80 24.26 -15.00 12.87
N ASN A 81 24.35 -15.41 11.60
CA ASN A 81 25.55 -15.97 10.95
C ASN A 81 26.02 -17.34 11.48
N LEU A 82 25.18 -18.01 12.26
CA LEU A 82 25.33 -19.42 12.58
C LEU A 82 24.76 -20.29 11.45
N LYS A 83 25.60 -21.12 10.81
CA LYS A 83 25.20 -22.06 9.75
C LYS A 83 25.08 -23.49 10.28
N GLY A 84 24.07 -24.23 9.82
CA GLY A 84 23.87 -25.66 10.06
C GLY A 84 22.75 -25.97 11.06
N VAL A 85 21.76 -26.75 10.61
CA VAL A 85 20.54 -27.07 11.37
C VAL A 85 20.81 -27.72 12.72
N GLU A 86 21.85 -28.54 12.82
CA GLU A 86 22.23 -29.25 14.06
C GLU A 86 22.73 -28.26 15.11
N LYS A 87 23.64 -27.36 14.72
CA LYS A 87 24.17 -26.30 15.59
C LYS A 87 23.04 -25.36 16.03
N ILE A 88 22.20 -24.92 15.10
CA ILE A 88 21.05 -24.05 15.38
C ILE A 88 20.08 -24.73 16.34
N ARG A 89 19.74 -25.99 16.11
CA ARG A 89 18.85 -26.76 16.97
C ARG A 89 19.39 -26.88 18.40
N ASP A 90 20.68 -27.16 18.55
CA ASP A 90 21.31 -27.27 19.87
C ASP A 90 21.28 -25.94 20.63
N VAL A 91 21.53 -24.83 19.94
CA VAL A 91 21.44 -23.49 20.54
C VAL A 91 20.00 -23.12 20.87
N GLN A 92 19.04 -23.42 19.99
CA GLN A 92 17.61 -23.22 20.27
C GLN A 92 17.16 -24.04 21.48
N LYS A 93 17.66 -25.27 21.61
CA LYS A 93 17.39 -26.12 22.78
C LYS A 93 17.91 -25.48 24.08
N GLN A 94 19.08 -24.85 24.07
CA GLN A 94 19.58 -24.11 25.23
C GLN A 94 18.68 -22.94 25.62
N ALA A 95 18.11 -22.22 24.65
CA ALA A 95 17.17 -21.13 24.93
C ALA A 95 15.85 -21.65 25.54
N VAL A 96 15.29 -22.71 24.94
CA VAL A 96 13.99 -23.27 25.35
C VAL A 96 14.05 -24.00 26.69
N GLU A 97 15.08 -24.82 26.92
CA GLU A 97 15.19 -25.67 28.11
C GLU A 97 16.10 -25.11 29.20
N GLY A 98 17.04 -24.22 28.83
CA GLY A 98 18.09 -23.72 29.71
C GLY A 98 17.88 -22.31 30.27
N SER A 99 16.90 -21.55 29.76
CA SER A 99 16.54 -20.22 30.26
C SER A 99 15.28 -20.27 31.12
N ARG A 100 15.09 -19.27 32.00
CA ARG A 100 13.97 -19.23 32.95
C ARG A 100 12.57 -19.25 32.30
N LEU A 101 12.42 -18.57 31.16
CA LEU A 101 11.13 -18.41 30.47
C LEU A 101 11.01 -19.23 29.18
N GLY A 102 12.09 -19.89 28.74
CA GLY A 102 12.06 -20.75 27.55
C GLY A 102 11.71 -20.00 26.25
N ILE A 103 12.02 -18.71 26.15
CA ILE A 103 11.70 -17.89 24.96
C ILE A 103 12.62 -18.31 23.81
N PRO A 104 12.10 -18.71 22.64
CA PRO A 104 12.90 -19.13 21.50
C PRO A 104 13.67 -17.95 20.88
N LEU A 105 14.79 -18.25 20.23
CA LEU A 105 15.61 -17.30 19.48
C LEU A 105 15.17 -17.19 18.03
N LEU A 106 15.37 -16.02 17.45
CA LEU A 106 15.46 -15.85 15.98
C LEU A 106 16.87 -16.26 15.53
N PHE A 107 16.96 -16.91 14.36
CA PHE A 107 18.23 -17.19 13.67
C PHE A 107 18.25 -16.45 12.33
N GLY A 108 19.10 -15.43 12.25
CA GLY A 108 19.29 -14.53 11.11
C GLY A 108 20.48 -14.90 10.22
N MET A 109 20.41 -14.57 8.93
CA MET A 109 21.56 -14.66 8.01
C MET A 109 21.38 -13.74 6.78
N ASP A 110 22.48 -13.27 6.22
CA ASP A 110 22.52 -12.63 4.90
C ASP A 110 22.29 -13.67 3.78
N VAL A 111 21.03 -14.02 3.52
CA VAL A 111 20.59 -14.88 2.41
C VAL A 111 20.15 -13.99 1.24
N ILE A 112 21.13 -13.32 0.62
CA ILE A 112 20.89 -12.18 -0.26
C ILE A 112 20.36 -12.60 -1.64
N HIS A 113 21.01 -13.57 -2.27
CA HIS A 113 20.66 -14.05 -3.62
C HIS A 113 20.80 -15.57 -3.74
N GLY A 114 20.53 -16.28 -2.65
CA GLY A 114 20.67 -17.73 -2.54
C GLY A 114 21.21 -18.15 -1.18
N TYR A 115 21.06 -19.44 -0.86
CA TYR A 115 21.64 -20.05 0.33
C TYR A 115 22.87 -20.88 -0.04
N GLU A 116 22.68 -22.06 -0.63
CA GLU A 116 23.77 -22.80 -1.28
C GLU A 116 23.63 -22.79 -2.80
N THR A 117 22.39 -22.90 -3.29
CA THR A 117 22.09 -22.56 -4.68
C THR A 117 22.11 -21.04 -4.81
N MET A 118 23.13 -20.53 -5.49
CA MET A 118 23.29 -19.09 -5.71
C MET A 118 22.70 -18.69 -7.07
N PHE A 119 21.80 -17.71 -7.04
CA PHE A 119 21.30 -16.97 -8.20
C PHE A 119 22.27 -15.82 -8.54
N PRO A 120 22.04 -15.04 -9.60
CA PRO A 120 22.83 -13.83 -9.85
C PRO A 120 22.79 -12.86 -8.67
N ILE A 121 23.85 -12.07 -8.49
CA ILE A 121 23.82 -10.95 -7.55
C ILE A 121 22.60 -10.04 -7.81
N PRO A 122 22.00 -9.39 -6.80
CA PRO A 122 20.75 -8.64 -6.96
C PRO A 122 20.73 -7.64 -8.12
N LEU A 123 21.83 -6.92 -8.37
CA LEU A 123 21.91 -6.00 -9.51
C LEU A 123 21.76 -6.73 -10.85
N GLY A 124 22.43 -7.87 -11.01
CA GLY A 124 22.28 -8.71 -12.19
C GLY A 124 20.87 -9.29 -12.28
N LEU A 125 20.35 -9.82 -11.18
CA LEU A 125 19.00 -10.37 -11.10
C LEU A 125 17.93 -9.34 -11.48
N SER A 126 18.09 -8.07 -11.09
CA SER A 126 17.18 -6.98 -11.46
C SER A 126 17.10 -6.76 -12.97
N CYS A 127 18.18 -7.06 -13.71
CA CYS A 127 18.22 -6.94 -15.17
C CYS A 127 17.34 -7.99 -15.88
N THR A 128 16.79 -8.97 -15.16
CA THR A 128 15.76 -9.86 -15.73
C THR A 128 14.47 -9.11 -16.05
N TRP A 129 14.12 -8.07 -15.27
CA TRP A 129 12.80 -7.42 -15.29
C TRP A 129 11.64 -8.44 -15.22
N ASP A 130 11.86 -9.56 -14.54
CA ASP A 130 10.88 -10.62 -14.36
C ASP A 130 10.61 -10.82 -12.86
N MET A 131 9.51 -10.24 -12.38
CA MET A 131 9.14 -10.32 -10.98
C MET A 131 8.83 -11.75 -10.53
N SER A 132 8.41 -12.63 -11.45
CA SER A 132 8.14 -14.04 -11.14
C SER A 132 9.44 -14.80 -10.90
N ALA A 133 10.46 -14.57 -11.73
CA ALA A 133 11.79 -15.15 -11.54
C ALA A 133 12.45 -14.65 -10.25
N ILE A 134 12.28 -13.36 -9.93
CA ILE A 134 12.80 -12.77 -8.70
C ILE A 134 12.12 -13.39 -7.47
N GLU A 135 10.78 -13.46 -7.45
CA GLU A 135 10.02 -14.10 -6.38
C GLU A 135 10.41 -15.59 -6.22
N GLU A 136 10.59 -16.31 -7.33
CA GLU A 136 11.05 -17.71 -7.35
C GLU A 136 12.44 -17.85 -6.72
N SER A 137 13.37 -16.95 -7.03
CA SER A 137 14.73 -16.99 -6.47
C SER A 137 14.72 -16.81 -4.94
N ALA A 138 13.95 -15.85 -4.43
CA ALA A 138 13.75 -15.65 -2.99
C ALA A 138 13.03 -16.84 -2.34
N ARG A 139 12.05 -17.42 -3.04
CA ARG A 139 11.32 -18.62 -2.59
C ARG A 139 12.26 -19.81 -2.42
N ILE A 140 13.12 -20.08 -3.38
CA ILE A 140 14.12 -21.16 -3.32
C ILE A 140 15.12 -20.89 -2.19
N ALA A 141 15.64 -19.66 -2.09
CA ALA A 141 16.55 -19.28 -1.01
C ALA A 141 15.92 -19.49 0.38
N ALA A 142 14.64 -19.13 0.57
CA ALA A 142 13.90 -19.40 1.80
C ALA A 142 13.72 -20.90 2.07
N VAL A 143 13.42 -21.71 1.04
CA VAL A 143 13.30 -23.18 1.18
C VAL A 143 14.61 -23.78 1.68
N GLU A 144 15.75 -23.37 1.11
CA GLU A 144 17.06 -23.87 1.51
C GLU A 144 17.47 -23.38 2.90
N ALA A 145 17.35 -22.08 3.18
CA ALA A 145 17.75 -21.49 4.45
C ALA A 145 16.89 -22.04 5.62
N SER A 146 15.58 -22.14 5.44
CA SER A 146 14.67 -22.73 6.43
C SER A 146 14.90 -24.21 6.68
N ALA A 147 15.36 -24.95 5.66
CA ALA A 147 15.77 -26.34 5.80
C ALA A 147 16.99 -26.48 6.70
N ASP A 148 17.85 -25.46 6.74
CA ASP A 148 19.06 -25.45 7.56
C ASP A 148 18.93 -24.70 8.89
N GLY A 149 17.70 -24.40 9.34
CA GLY A 149 17.43 -23.77 10.64
C GLY A 149 17.27 -22.25 10.65
N ILE A 150 17.47 -21.57 9.53
CA ILE A 150 17.35 -20.10 9.45
C ILE A 150 15.87 -19.70 9.43
N SER A 151 15.51 -18.72 10.25
CA SER A 151 14.13 -18.22 10.39
C SER A 151 13.95 -16.80 9.86
N TRP A 152 15.05 -16.11 9.58
CA TRP A 152 15.08 -14.69 9.29
C TRP A 152 16.23 -14.38 8.33
N THR A 153 15.98 -13.57 7.30
CA THR A 153 17.02 -13.10 6.40
C THR A 153 17.14 -11.58 6.39
N PHE A 154 18.38 -11.08 6.26
CA PHE A 154 18.69 -9.67 6.08
C PHE A 154 18.59 -9.27 4.60
N SER A 155 17.41 -9.47 4.02
CA SER A 155 17.08 -9.26 2.60
C SER A 155 15.58 -8.92 2.46
N PRO A 156 15.16 -8.06 1.51
CA PRO A 156 15.95 -7.47 0.42
C PRO A 156 16.74 -6.21 0.79
N MET A 157 17.90 -6.01 0.14
CA MET A 157 18.54 -4.69 0.04
C MET A 157 17.89 -3.92 -1.12
N VAL A 158 17.40 -2.71 -0.84
CA VAL A 158 16.57 -1.93 -1.79
C VAL A 158 17.04 -0.48 -1.95
N ASP A 159 18.27 -0.19 -1.55
CA ASP A 159 18.81 1.16 -1.60
C ASP A 159 18.97 1.61 -3.07
N VAL A 160 18.25 2.67 -3.44
CA VAL A 160 18.47 3.34 -4.71
C VAL A 160 19.87 3.97 -4.69
N SER A 161 20.66 3.72 -5.74
CA SER A 161 21.94 4.40 -5.93
C SER A 161 22.10 4.91 -7.36
N ARG A 162 22.74 6.08 -7.45
CA ARG A 162 23.11 6.75 -8.72
C ARG A 162 24.63 6.91 -8.83
N ASP A 163 25.37 6.19 -7.98
CA ASP A 163 26.83 6.27 -7.88
C ASP A 163 27.47 4.87 -8.02
N PRO A 164 27.93 4.50 -9.23
CA PRO A 164 28.51 3.17 -9.47
C PRO A 164 29.86 2.96 -8.78
N ARG A 165 30.45 3.98 -8.14
CA ARG A 165 31.65 3.81 -7.30
C ARG A 165 31.36 2.94 -6.09
N TRP A 166 30.16 3.03 -5.53
CA TRP A 166 29.77 2.29 -4.34
C TRP A 166 29.67 0.79 -4.63
N GLY A 167 30.31 -0.04 -3.79
CA GLY A 167 30.34 -1.49 -4.00
C GLY A 167 28.99 -2.18 -3.82
N ARG A 168 28.14 -1.63 -2.96
CA ARG A 168 26.85 -2.23 -2.61
C ARG A 168 25.75 -1.99 -3.64
N VAL A 169 26.03 -1.30 -4.76
CA VAL A 169 25.12 -1.31 -5.91
C VAL A 169 24.84 -2.73 -6.39
N SER A 170 25.80 -3.65 -6.17
CA SER A 170 25.66 -5.10 -6.43
C SER A 170 24.51 -5.77 -5.66
N GLU A 171 24.16 -5.25 -4.48
CA GLU A 171 23.12 -5.78 -3.58
C GLU A 171 21.74 -5.19 -3.86
N GLY A 172 21.70 -4.03 -4.53
CA GLY A 172 20.46 -3.34 -4.86
C GLY A 172 19.91 -3.73 -6.22
N SER A 173 18.94 -2.94 -6.67
CA SER A 173 18.24 -3.14 -7.95
C SER A 173 18.37 -1.96 -8.91
N GLY A 174 19.47 -1.20 -8.77
CA GLY A 174 19.82 -0.09 -9.66
C GLY A 174 19.32 1.28 -9.21
N GLU A 175 18.99 2.15 -10.18
CA GLU A 175 18.79 3.59 -9.95
C GLU A 175 17.32 4.04 -9.92
N ASP A 176 16.38 3.12 -10.18
CA ASP A 176 14.98 3.44 -10.42
C ASP A 176 14.07 3.03 -9.24
N PRO A 177 13.30 3.96 -8.66
CA PRO A 177 12.44 3.66 -7.51
C PRO A 177 11.22 2.79 -7.86
N PHE A 178 10.67 2.88 -9.09
CA PHE A 178 9.51 2.07 -9.47
C PHE A 178 9.88 0.59 -9.63
N LEU A 179 10.95 0.30 -10.38
CA LEU A 179 11.47 -1.05 -10.52
C LEU A 179 11.97 -1.59 -9.18
N GLY A 180 12.67 -0.76 -8.39
CA GLY A 180 13.11 -1.11 -7.04
C GLY A 180 11.95 -1.51 -6.13
N ALA A 181 10.83 -0.78 -6.18
CA ALA A 181 9.61 -1.12 -5.43
C ALA A 181 9.01 -2.47 -5.85
N MET A 182 8.85 -2.71 -7.16
CA MET A 182 8.32 -3.98 -7.64
C MET A 182 9.19 -5.18 -7.22
N ILE A 183 10.51 -5.01 -7.24
CA ILE A 183 11.47 -6.04 -6.82
C ILE A 183 11.42 -6.25 -5.30
N ALA A 184 11.32 -5.17 -4.51
CA ALA A 184 11.19 -5.24 -3.07
C ALA A 184 9.98 -6.10 -2.67
N GLU A 185 8.83 -5.87 -3.29
CA GLU A 185 7.63 -6.67 -3.06
C GLU A 185 7.81 -8.14 -3.45
N ALA A 186 8.40 -8.42 -4.62
CA ALA A 186 8.63 -9.78 -5.12
C ALA A 186 9.54 -10.57 -4.17
N MET A 187 10.61 -9.95 -3.68
CA MET A 187 11.52 -10.55 -2.71
C MET A 187 10.82 -10.84 -1.38
N VAL A 188 10.09 -9.87 -0.82
CA VAL A 188 9.35 -10.03 0.44
C VAL A 188 8.32 -11.17 0.33
N ARG A 189 7.54 -11.22 -0.76
CA ARG A 189 6.60 -12.32 -1.02
C ARG A 189 7.30 -13.67 -1.17
N GLY A 190 8.42 -13.73 -1.88
CA GLY A 190 9.18 -14.97 -2.07
C GLY A 190 9.70 -15.55 -0.75
N TYR A 191 10.22 -14.70 0.13
CA TYR A 191 10.71 -15.12 1.45
C TYR A 191 9.59 -15.49 2.43
N GLN A 192 8.60 -14.59 2.59
CA GLN A 192 7.61 -14.67 3.66
C GLN A 192 6.34 -15.45 3.27
N GLY A 193 6.13 -15.67 1.98
CA GLY A 193 4.88 -16.16 1.42
C GLY A 193 3.71 -15.29 1.88
N LYS A 194 2.61 -15.91 2.29
CA LYS A 194 1.40 -15.17 2.70
C LYS A 194 1.52 -14.59 4.11
N ASN A 195 2.12 -15.31 5.04
CA ASN A 195 2.07 -15.00 6.48
C ASN A 195 3.12 -15.77 7.32
N MET A 196 4.18 -16.29 6.71
CA MET A 196 5.29 -17.01 7.36
C MET A 196 4.88 -18.26 8.17
N GLN A 197 3.70 -18.83 7.92
CA GLN A 197 3.21 -19.99 8.68
C GLN A 197 3.89 -21.29 8.25
N ARG A 198 4.26 -21.45 6.97
CA ARG A 198 5.00 -22.62 6.50
C ARG A 198 6.44 -22.51 7.03
N ASN A 199 6.88 -23.41 7.89
CA ASN A 199 8.02 -24.30 7.76
C ASN A 199 9.07 -24.01 6.66
N ASP A 200 8.70 -23.65 5.43
CA ASP A 200 9.66 -23.22 4.41
C ASP A 200 9.74 -21.69 4.22
N GLU A 201 8.77 -20.91 4.71
CA GLU A 201 8.79 -19.44 4.70
C GLU A 201 9.64 -18.90 5.86
N ILE A 202 10.37 -17.80 5.62
CA ILE A 202 11.20 -17.12 6.61
C ILE A 202 10.85 -15.63 6.66
N MET A 203 11.18 -14.96 7.77
CA MET A 203 11.02 -13.51 7.87
C MET A 203 12.01 -12.79 6.96
N ALA A 204 11.55 -11.76 6.25
CA ALA A 204 12.40 -10.87 5.47
C ALA A 204 12.75 -9.60 6.26
N CYS A 205 13.80 -8.91 5.84
CA CYS A 205 14.25 -7.64 6.42
C CYS A 205 14.66 -6.68 5.32
N VAL A 206 13.86 -5.64 5.10
CA VAL A 206 14.22 -4.61 4.12
C VAL A 206 15.38 -3.76 4.66
N LYS A 207 16.40 -3.53 3.82
CA LYS A 207 17.60 -2.79 4.19
C LYS A 207 18.14 -1.89 3.07
N HIS A 208 18.86 -0.81 3.35
CA HIS A 208 19.23 -0.28 4.67
C HIS A 208 18.51 1.06 4.86
N PHE A 209 17.56 1.11 5.80
CA PHE A 209 16.69 2.25 5.99
C PHE A 209 17.45 3.39 6.71
N ALA A 210 17.77 4.51 6.07
CA ALA A 210 17.44 4.87 4.69
C ALA A 210 18.54 5.64 3.98
N LEU A 211 18.40 5.71 2.65
CA LEU A 211 19.15 6.58 1.73
C LEU A 211 20.61 6.18 1.51
N TYR A 212 20.99 4.99 1.97
CA TYR A 212 22.38 4.62 2.11
C TYR A 212 23.18 4.64 0.80
N GLY A 213 22.51 4.32 -0.32
CA GLY A 213 23.09 4.37 -1.66
C GLY A 213 23.49 5.76 -2.17
N ALA A 214 23.27 6.82 -1.38
CA ALA A 214 23.68 8.19 -1.68
C ALA A 214 24.95 8.66 -0.94
N GLY A 215 25.71 7.76 -0.31
CA GLY A 215 26.95 8.08 0.39
C GLY A 215 27.91 8.91 -0.49
N GLU A 216 28.40 10.02 0.06
CA GLU A 216 29.22 10.97 -0.68
C GLU A 216 30.42 10.30 -1.37
N ALA A 217 30.66 10.69 -2.63
CA ALA A 217 31.68 10.14 -3.51
C ALA A 217 31.57 8.62 -3.76
N GLY A 218 30.41 8.01 -3.50
CA GLY A 218 30.18 6.58 -3.59
C GLY A 218 31.10 5.78 -2.68
N ARG A 219 31.60 6.40 -1.59
CA ARG A 219 32.39 5.74 -0.57
C ARG A 219 31.44 5.17 0.48
N ASP A 220 31.58 3.89 0.76
CA ASP A 220 30.74 3.20 1.73
C ASP A 220 30.77 3.90 3.11
N TYR A 221 29.65 3.85 3.84
CA TYR A 221 29.43 4.47 5.17
C TYR A 221 29.48 6.00 5.25
N ASN A 222 29.82 6.68 4.16
CA ASN A 222 30.07 8.12 4.16
C ASN A 222 28.78 8.94 4.38
N THR A 223 28.94 10.25 4.62
CA THR A 223 27.83 11.19 4.81
C THR A 223 26.81 11.11 3.68
N VAL A 224 25.52 11.21 4.04
CA VAL A 224 24.40 11.34 3.13
C VAL A 224 23.63 12.62 3.48
N ASP A 225 23.40 13.46 2.46
CA ASP A 225 22.58 14.66 2.57
C ASP A 225 21.70 14.80 1.33
N MET A 226 20.43 15.13 1.53
CA MET A 226 19.51 15.53 0.46
C MET A 226 18.25 16.19 1.02
N SER A 227 17.57 16.97 0.18
CA SER A 227 16.24 17.49 0.52
C SER A 227 15.21 16.38 0.72
N ARG A 228 14.23 16.61 1.59
CA ARG A 228 13.08 15.70 1.78
C ARG A 228 12.34 15.40 0.48
N GLN A 229 12.18 16.38 -0.40
CA GLN A 229 11.54 16.19 -1.72
C GLN A 229 12.26 15.13 -2.56
N ARG A 230 13.60 15.09 -2.51
CA ARG A 230 14.40 14.05 -3.17
C ARG A 230 14.24 12.71 -2.48
N MET A 231 14.25 12.66 -1.14
CA MET A 231 14.06 11.40 -0.41
C MET A 231 12.79 10.69 -0.89
N PHE A 232 11.64 11.38 -0.85
CA PHE A 232 10.35 10.77 -1.17
C PHE A 232 10.17 10.44 -2.65
N ASN A 233 10.56 11.33 -3.56
CA ASN A 233 10.37 11.08 -5.00
C ASN A 233 11.39 10.07 -5.57
N ASP A 234 12.64 10.09 -5.09
CA ASP A 234 13.74 9.43 -5.79
C ASP A 234 14.30 8.20 -5.04
N TYR A 235 14.12 8.07 -3.72
CA TYR A 235 14.80 7.05 -2.90
C TYR A 235 13.90 6.21 -2.00
N MET A 236 12.78 6.75 -1.50
CA MET A 236 12.03 6.10 -0.41
C MET A 236 11.09 4.98 -0.86
N LEU A 237 10.59 5.04 -2.10
CA LEU A 237 9.54 4.16 -2.58
C LEU A 237 9.85 2.65 -2.44
N PRO A 238 11.07 2.15 -2.68
CA PRO A 238 11.37 0.73 -2.47
C PRO A 238 11.23 0.26 -1.01
N TYR A 239 11.54 1.12 -0.03
CA TYR A 239 11.34 0.78 1.39
C TYR A 239 9.85 0.77 1.75
N GLU A 240 9.09 1.76 1.28
CA GLU A 240 7.64 1.85 1.45
C GLU A 240 6.94 0.61 0.87
N ALA A 241 7.30 0.21 -0.35
CA ALA A 241 6.76 -0.98 -1.01
C ALA A 241 7.04 -2.28 -0.23
N ALA A 242 8.23 -2.42 0.37
CA ALA A 242 8.53 -3.56 1.24
C ALA A 242 7.65 -3.58 2.50
N VAL A 243 7.40 -2.40 3.10
CA VAL A 243 6.52 -2.25 4.27
C VAL A 243 5.08 -2.61 3.92
N GLU A 244 4.56 -2.09 2.80
CA GLU A 244 3.21 -2.37 2.31
C GLU A 244 3.03 -3.85 1.90
N ALA A 245 4.10 -4.49 1.40
CA ALA A 245 4.14 -5.94 1.17
C ALA A 245 4.16 -6.78 2.46
N GLY A 246 4.26 -6.14 3.62
CA GLY A 246 4.20 -6.79 4.93
C GLY A 246 5.51 -7.38 5.41
N VAL A 247 6.66 -6.80 5.02
CA VAL A 247 7.98 -7.21 5.53
C VAL A 247 8.00 -7.27 7.07
N GLY A 248 8.60 -8.32 7.64
CA GLY A 248 8.53 -8.56 9.09
C GLY A 248 9.50 -7.70 9.92
N SER A 249 10.57 -7.21 9.30
CA SER A 249 11.57 -6.35 9.95
C SER A 249 12.19 -5.32 8.99
N VAL A 250 12.82 -4.28 9.54
CA VAL A 250 13.57 -3.25 8.82
C VAL A 250 14.95 -3.11 9.45
N MET A 251 16.01 -2.98 8.65
CA MET A 251 17.37 -2.72 9.15
C MET A 251 17.72 -1.24 8.98
N ALA A 252 18.10 -0.57 10.07
CA ALA A 252 18.58 0.82 10.03
C ALA A 252 19.97 0.91 9.37
N SER A 253 20.22 1.94 8.57
CA SER A 253 21.50 2.13 7.85
C SER A 253 22.60 2.76 8.70
N PHE A 254 23.84 2.69 8.19
CA PHE A 254 25.03 3.28 8.79
C PHE A 254 25.11 4.80 8.67
N ASN A 255 24.63 5.37 7.57
CA ASN A 255 24.81 6.77 7.24
C ASN A 255 24.00 7.70 8.16
N GLU A 256 24.47 8.95 8.26
CA GLU A 256 23.65 10.04 8.75
C GLU A 256 22.59 10.48 7.72
N VAL A 257 21.48 11.02 8.22
CA VAL A 257 20.48 11.75 7.44
C VAL A 257 20.11 12.99 8.24
N ASP A 258 20.20 14.17 7.62
CA ASP A 258 20.03 15.47 8.28
C ASP A 258 20.94 15.63 9.53
N GLY A 259 22.18 15.14 9.46
CA GLY A 259 23.17 15.22 10.54
C GLY A 259 22.95 14.24 11.71
N ILE A 260 22.04 13.27 11.56
CA ILE A 260 21.74 12.27 12.59
C ILE A 260 21.88 10.87 11.98
N PRO A 261 22.74 9.98 12.54
CA PRO A 261 22.81 8.57 12.14
C PRO A 261 21.42 7.94 12.07
N ALA A 262 21.10 7.20 11.00
CA ALA A 262 19.76 6.65 10.80
C ALA A 262 19.27 5.84 12.02
N THR A 263 20.17 5.09 12.66
CA THR A 263 19.96 4.34 13.92
C THR A 263 19.43 5.19 15.09
N ALA A 264 19.72 6.50 15.13
CA ALA A 264 19.20 7.43 16.14
C ALA A 264 18.18 8.44 15.57
N ASN A 265 17.78 8.30 14.30
CA ASN A 265 16.91 9.23 13.63
C ASN A 265 15.43 8.85 13.85
N LYS A 266 14.81 9.49 14.86
CA LYS A 266 13.39 9.26 15.19
C LYS A 266 12.44 9.63 14.06
N TRP A 267 12.77 10.66 13.28
CA TRP A 267 11.95 11.06 12.15
C TRP A 267 11.84 9.94 11.13
N LEU A 268 12.95 9.29 10.76
CA LEU A 268 12.92 8.10 9.92
C LEU A 268 12.20 6.93 10.61
N MET A 269 12.72 6.52 11.77
CA MET A 269 12.35 5.24 12.37
C MET A 269 10.95 5.24 12.96
N THR A 270 10.40 6.38 13.37
CA THR A 270 9.05 6.47 13.94
C THR A 270 8.11 7.26 13.03
N ASP A 271 8.44 8.52 12.72
CA ASP A 271 7.46 9.41 12.08
C ASP A 271 7.14 8.97 10.64
N ILE A 272 8.15 8.56 9.87
CA ILE A 272 7.96 8.01 8.52
C ILE A 272 7.53 6.55 8.60
N LEU A 273 8.40 5.68 9.11
CA LEU A 273 8.21 4.24 9.01
C LEU A 273 6.92 3.76 9.69
N ARG A 274 6.54 4.32 10.84
CA ARG A 274 5.31 3.93 11.55
C ARG A 274 4.19 4.94 11.38
N GLY A 275 4.49 6.24 11.45
CA GLY A 275 3.49 7.29 11.35
C GLY A 275 2.85 7.40 9.97
N GLN A 276 3.67 7.41 8.90
CA GLN A 276 3.17 7.51 7.54
C GLN A 276 2.83 6.14 6.93
N TRP A 277 3.70 5.15 7.09
CA TRP A 277 3.57 3.85 6.41
C TRP A 277 2.91 2.73 7.25
N GLY A 278 2.65 2.97 8.54
CA GLY A 278 1.94 1.99 9.38
C GLY A 278 2.70 0.68 9.64
N PHE A 279 4.04 0.70 9.61
CA PHE A 279 4.85 -0.50 9.81
C PHE A 279 4.62 -1.14 11.19
N ASN A 280 4.24 -2.43 11.19
CA ASN A 280 3.90 -3.20 12.40
C ASN A 280 4.96 -4.25 12.80
N GLY A 281 6.12 -4.25 12.14
CA GLY A 281 7.25 -5.11 12.49
C GLY A 281 8.22 -4.45 13.48
N PHE A 282 9.45 -4.96 13.53
CA PHE A 282 10.51 -4.41 14.37
C PHE A 282 11.69 -3.87 13.54
N VAL A 283 12.43 -2.93 14.10
CA VAL A 283 13.66 -2.36 13.52
C VAL A 283 14.88 -2.99 14.19
N VAL A 284 15.77 -3.57 13.40
CA VAL A 284 17.10 -4.02 13.82
C VAL A 284 18.14 -3.00 13.37
N THR A 285 19.23 -2.84 14.12
CA THR A 285 20.39 -2.08 13.62
C THR A 285 21.14 -2.87 12.56
N ASP A 286 21.92 -2.20 11.72
CA ASP A 286 23.05 -2.86 11.05
C ASP A 286 24.15 -3.22 12.08
N TYR A 287 25.17 -3.94 11.63
CA TYR A 287 26.28 -4.45 12.42
C TYR A 287 26.92 -3.33 13.25
N THR A 288 26.92 -3.44 14.58
CA THR A 288 27.48 -2.42 15.48
C THR A 288 26.96 -0.98 15.30
N GLY A 289 25.83 -0.80 14.60
CA GLY A 289 25.31 0.51 14.23
C GLY A 289 25.01 1.44 15.42
N ILE A 290 24.74 0.91 16.62
CA ILE A 290 24.60 1.74 17.84
C ILE A 290 25.95 2.25 18.34
N SER A 291 26.96 1.39 18.47
CA SER A 291 28.29 1.81 18.97
C SER A 291 28.99 2.74 17.99
N GLU A 292 28.78 2.57 16.68
CA GLU A 292 29.36 3.44 15.65
C GLU A 292 28.80 4.87 15.72
N MET A 293 27.66 5.10 16.38
CA MET A 293 27.17 6.46 16.64
C MET A 293 28.08 7.25 17.59
N VAL A 294 28.93 6.56 18.36
CA VAL A 294 29.99 7.20 19.16
C VAL A 294 31.04 7.81 18.23
N ASP A 295 31.44 7.09 17.18
CA ASP A 295 32.39 7.56 16.17
C ASP A 295 31.78 8.65 15.28
N HIS A 296 30.48 8.57 14.99
CA HIS A 296 29.72 9.70 14.40
C HIS A 296 29.70 10.95 15.30
N GLY A 297 30.05 10.83 16.59
CA GLY A 297 30.26 11.95 17.49
C GLY A 297 28.99 12.46 18.20
N ILE A 298 27.93 11.66 18.29
CA ILE A 298 26.64 12.08 18.88
C ILE A 298 26.43 11.68 20.36
N GLY A 299 27.43 11.10 21.02
CA GLY A 299 27.42 10.80 22.45
C GLY A 299 28.19 9.54 22.85
N ASP A 300 28.20 9.24 24.15
CA ASP A 300 28.72 7.96 24.65
C ASP A 300 27.75 6.79 24.39
N LEU A 301 28.21 5.55 24.63
CA LEU A 301 27.42 4.35 24.35
C LEU A 301 26.05 4.35 25.04
N GLN A 302 25.95 4.84 26.29
CA GLN A 302 24.67 4.92 27.01
C GLN A 302 23.73 5.93 26.35
N THR A 303 24.25 7.09 25.96
CA THR A 303 23.50 8.17 25.32
C THR A 303 22.95 7.73 23.97
N VAL A 304 23.80 7.15 23.13
CA VAL A 304 23.39 6.73 21.78
C VAL A 304 22.47 5.50 21.82
N SER A 305 22.66 4.58 22.76
CA SER A 305 21.73 3.46 23.00
C SER A 305 20.34 3.95 23.44
N ALA A 306 20.27 4.90 24.36
CA ALA A 306 19.00 5.50 24.76
C ALA A 306 18.33 6.23 23.59
N ARG A 307 19.11 6.93 22.76
CA ARG A 307 18.59 7.64 21.58
C ARG A 307 18.06 6.68 20.51
N ALA A 308 18.73 5.57 20.25
CA ALA A 308 18.29 4.56 19.29
C ALA A 308 16.94 3.94 19.68
N ILE A 309 16.80 3.46 20.91
CA ILE A 309 15.51 2.86 21.34
C ILE A 309 14.37 3.89 21.37
N ASN A 310 14.66 5.13 21.76
CA ASN A 310 13.67 6.22 21.74
C ASN A 310 13.32 6.69 20.31
N ALA A 311 14.20 6.46 19.34
CA ALA A 311 13.94 6.70 17.92
C ALA A 311 13.03 5.61 17.32
N GLY A 312 12.95 4.44 17.95
CA GLY A 312 12.15 3.30 17.50
C GLY A 312 12.96 2.11 17.00
N VAL A 313 14.27 2.05 17.28
CA VAL A 313 15.08 0.84 17.08
C VAL A 313 14.72 -0.19 18.16
N ASP A 314 14.49 -1.43 17.75
CA ASP A 314 13.94 -2.48 18.62
C ASP A 314 14.95 -3.61 18.91
N MET A 315 15.96 -3.82 18.07
CA MET A 315 16.98 -4.87 18.25
C MET A 315 18.38 -4.39 17.89
N ASP A 316 19.33 -4.59 18.80
CA ASP A 316 20.73 -4.16 18.75
C ASP A 316 21.63 -5.29 18.25
N MET A 317 22.19 -5.11 17.06
CA MET A 317 23.10 -6.04 16.42
C MET A 317 24.54 -5.80 16.91
N VAL A 318 25.08 -6.77 17.65
CA VAL A 318 26.48 -6.88 18.11
C VAL A 318 26.97 -5.85 19.11
N SER A 319 26.51 -4.59 19.09
CA SER A 319 27.13 -3.51 19.87
C SER A 319 27.07 -3.71 21.39
N GLU A 320 26.09 -4.49 21.85
CA GLU A 320 25.74 -4.68 23.27
C GLU A 320 25.44 -3.36 24.01
N GLY A 321 25.14 -2.28 23.28
CA GLY A 321 24.73 -0.99 23.83
C GLY A 321 23.40 -1.11 24.60
N PHE A 322 22.43 -1.84 24.05
CA PHE A 322 21.14 -2.05 24.72
C PHE A 322 21.30 -2.85 26.02
N VAL A 323 21.90 -4.03 25.94
CA VAL A 323 22.09 -4.91 27.10
C VAL A 323 23.03 -4.30 28.15
N GLY A 324 24.06 -3.57 27.72
CA GLY A 324 25.05 -2.95 28.60
C GLY A 324 24.56 -1.68 29.30
N THR A 325 23.55 -0.97 28.76
CA THR A 325 23.24 0.39 29.23
C THR A 325 21.76 0.69 29.54
N LEU A 326 20.79 -0.03 28.97
CA LEU A 326 19.36 0.35 29.09
C LEU A 326 18.82 0.25 30.51
N LYS A 327 19.27 -0.72 31.33
CA LYS A 327 18.85 -0.81 32.73
C LYS A 327 19.17 0.49 33.48
N LYS A 328 20.37 1.02 33.28
CA LYS A 328 20.81 2.29 33.87
C LYS A 328 20.00 3.46 33.30
N SER A 329 19.78 3.49 31.99
CA SER A 329 18.99 4.56 31.34
C SER A 329 17.52 4.60 31.78
N VAL A 330 16.91 3.45 32.07
CA VAL A 330 15.56 3.38 32.67
C VAL A 330 15.56 3.90 34.10
N GLN A 331 16.55 3.51 34.91
CA GLN A 331 16.70 4.00 36.29
C GLN A 331 16.93 5.53 36.34
N GLU A 332 17.62 6.08 35.35
CA GLU A 332 17.88 7.53 35.22
C GLU A 332 16.75 8.29 34.50
N GLY A 333 15.68 7.63 34.06
CA GLY A 333 14.56 8.26 33.35
C GLY A 333 14.86 8.71 31.92
N LYS A 334 15.98 8.29 31.33
CA LYS A 334 16.37 8.57 29.93
C LYS A 334 15.59 7.71 28.91
N VAL A 335 15.11 6.55 29.35
CA VAL A 335 14.26 5.63 28.58
C VAL A 335 13.09 5.22 29.46
N SER A 336 11.86 5.28 28.93
CA SER A 336 10.68 4.88 29.68
C SER A 336 10.50 3.36 29.67
N MET A 337 9.82 2.81 30.67
CA MET A 337 9.41 1.40 30.65
C MET A 337 8.45 1.09 29.49
N GLU A 338 7.66 2.07 29.05
CA GLU A 338 6.76 1.93 27.91
C GLU A 338 7.52 1.75 26.60
N THR A 339 8.58 2.54 26.37
CA THR A 339 9.47 2.40 25.21
C THR A 339 10.10 1.01 25.19
N LEU A 340 10.65 0.57 26.33
CA LEU A 340 11.24 -0.76 26.44
C LEU A 340 10.21 -1.89 26.23
N ASN A 341 9.01 -1.75 26.80
CA ASN A 341 7.92 -2.72 26.61
C ASN A 341 7.52 -2.79 25.13
N THR A 342 7.44 -1.65 24.44
CA THR A 342 7.08 -1.59 23.02
C THR A 342 8.12 -2.32 22.16
N ALA A 343 9.41 -2.04 22.36
CA ALA A 343 10.48 -2.74 21.64
C ALA A 343 10.45 -4.25 21.91
N CYS A 344 10.34 -4.64 23.18
CA CYS A 344 10.29 -6.05 23.57
C CYS A 344 9.07 -6.77 22.96
N ARG A 345 7.89 -6.15 23.00
CA ARG A 345 6.66 -6.69 22.40
C ARG A 345 6.84 -7.00 20.92
N ARG A 346 7.42 -6.08 20.14
CA ARG A 346 7.63 -6.27 18.69
C ARG A 346 8.50 -7.49 18.38
N ILE A 347 9.54 -7.74 19.16
CA ILE A 347 10.37 -8.95 19.01
C ILE A 347 9.58 -10.22 19.33
N LEU A 348 8.76 -10.19 20.38
CA LEU A 348 7.91 -11.32 20.75
C LEU A 348 6.81 -11.57 19.71
N GLU A 349 6.23 -10.52 19.13
CA GLU A 349 5.27 -10.63 18.02
C GLU A 349 5.90 -11.26 16.78
N ALA A 350 7.13 -10.86 16.42
CA ALA A 350 7.86 -11.46 15.29
C ALA A 350 8.04 -12.97 15.50
N LYS A 351 8.47 -13.39 16.69
CA LYS A 351 8.61 -14.81 17.06
C LYS A 351 7.27 -15.55 17.06
N TYR A 352 6.21 -14.90 17.49
CA TYR A 352 4.85 -15.45 17.46
C TYR A 352 4.34 -15.64 16.03
N LYS A 353 4.47 -14.62 15.19
CA LYS A 353 4.07 -14.65 13.76
C LYS A 353 4.85 -15.73 13.00
N LEU A 354 6.11 -15.97 13.35
CA LEU A 354 6.90 -17.10 12.82
C LEU A 354 6.48 -18.47 13.37
N GLY A 355 5.58 -18.55 14.35
CA GLY A 355 5.15 -19.80 14.97
C GLY A 355 6.18 -20.43 15.91
N LEU A 356 7.18 -19.66 16.37
CA LEU A 356 8.25 -20.19 17.23
C LEU A 356 7.78 -20.49 18.66
N PHE A 357 6.73 -19.82 19.13
CA PHE A 357 6.10 -20.19 20.40
C PHE A 357 5.24 -21.45 20.30
N ASP A 358 4.74 -21.78 19.10
CA ASP A 358 4.02 -23.04 18.85
C ASP A 358 4.99 -24.21 18.70
N ASN A 359 6.08 -23.98 17.95
CA ASN A 359 7.16 -24.94 17.81
C ASN A 359 8.51 -24.21 17.68
N PRO A 360 9.30 -24.14 18.76
CA PRO A 360 10.63 -23.52 18.74
C PRO A 360 11.58 -24.13 17.70
N TYR A 361 11.33 -25.39 17.33
CA TYR A 361 12.13 -26.19 16.41
C TYR A 361 11.50 -26.26 15.01
N LYS A 362 10.60 -25.35 14.66
CA LYS A 362 9.89 -25.30 13.37
C LYS A 362 10.84 -25.44 12.15
N TYR A 363 12.03 -24.85 12.24
CA TYR A 363 13.05 -24.85 11.19
C TYR A 363 14.17 -25.89 11.44
N CYS A 364 14.09 -26.69 12.51
CA CYS A 364 15.18 -27.55 12.97
C CYS A 364 15.00 -29.03 12.60
N ASP A 365 14.53 -29.33 11.38
CA ASP A 365 14.40 -30.71 10.90
C ASP A 365 15.71 -31.19 10.24
N PRO A 366 16.47 -32.11 10.87
CA PRO A 366 17.75 -32.57 10.33
C PRO A 366 17.64 -33.35 9.01
N LYS A 367 16.43 -33.72 8.57
CA LYS A 367 16.23 -34.42 7.29
C LYS A 367 16.07 -33.47 6.11
N ARG A 368 15.70 -32.21 6.37
CA ARG A 368 15.45 -31.24 5.31
C ARG A 368 16.70 -30.83 4.53
N PRO A 369 17.89 -30.63 5.13
CA PRO A 369 19.09 -30.25 4.38
C PRO A 369 19.38 -31.17 3.18
N ALA A 370 19.34 -32.48 3.41
CA ALA A 370 19.59 -33.48 2.35
C ALA A 370 18.49 -33.53 1.27
N ARG A 371 17.27 -33.07 1.56
CA ARG A 371 16.12 -33.07 0.64
C ARG A 371 16.00 -31.76 -0.13
N ASP A 372 16.27 -30.64 0.52
CA ASP A 372 15.86 -29.30 0.07
C ASP A 372 17.02 -28.41 -0.37
N ILE A 373 18.27 -28.67 0.05
CA ILE A 373 19.41 -27.77 -0.21
C ILE A 373 20.23 -28.25 -1.41
N PHE A 374 20.55 -27.30 -2.31
CA PHE A 374 21.39 -27.52 -3.48
C PHE A 374 20.87 -28.63 -4.41
N THR A 375 19.55 -28.75 -4.51
CA THR A 375 18.90 -29.76 -5.35
C THR A 375 19.12 -29.47 -6.82
N LYS A 376 19.00 -30.50 -7.66
CA LYS A 376 19.07 -30.32 -9.12
C LYS A 376 18.02 -29.33 -9.63
N ALA A 377 16.79 -29.38 -9.10
CA ALA A 377 15.72 -28.49 -9.52
C ALA A 377 16.04 -27.02 -9.19
N HIS A 378 16.58 -26.74 -7.99
CA HIS A 378 16.99 -25.39 -7.61
C HIS A 378 18.12 -24.88 -8.51
N ARG A 379 19.12 -25.72 -8.79
CA ARG A 379 20.24 -25.37 -9.67
C ARG A 379 19.79 -25.15 -11.12
N GLU A 380 18.84 -25.93 -11.63
CA GLU A 380 18.25 -25.70 -12.96
C GLU A 380 17.50 -24.36 -13.02
N ALA A 381 16.78 -23.98 -11.96
CA ALA A 381 16.16 -22.65 -11.85
C ALA A 381 17.23 -21.54 -11.82
N ALA A 382 18.28 -21.70 -11.02
CA ALA A 382 19.38 -20.73 -10.94
C ALA A 382 20.09 -20.54 -12.29
N ARG A 383 20.35 -21.63 -13.03
CA ARG A 383 20.92 -21.56 -14.38
C ARG A 383 20.02 -20.78 -15.35
N ARG A 384 18.72 -21.06 -15.36
CA ARG A 384 17.75 -20.35 -16.23
C ARG A 384 17.72 -18.86 -15.90
N ILE A 385 17.56 -18.51 -14.63
CA ILE A 385 17.46 -17.12 -14.17
C ILE A 385 18.78 -16.38 -14.41
N ALA A 386 19.92 -17.06 -14.27
CA ALA A 386 21.22 -16.49 -14.61
C ALA A 386 21.32 -16.14 -16.10
N ALA A 387 20.96 -17.04 -17.00
CA ALA A 387 20.99 -16.75 -18.43
C ALA A 387 20.05 -15.60 -18.83
N GLU A 388 18.90 -15.49 -18.14
CA GLU A 388 17.93 -14.41 -18.31
C GLU A 388 18.41 -13.05 -17.79
N SER A 389 19.32 -13.05 -16.80
CA SER A 389 19.88 -11.84 -16.18
C SER A 389 20.95 -11.14 -17.03
N PHE A 390 21.51 -11.86 -18.01
CA PHE A 390 22.62 -11.34 -18.80
C PHE A 390 22.17 -10.25 -19.77
N VAL A 391 23.01 -9.22 -19.87
CA VAL A 391 22.74 -8.07 -20.72
C VAL A 391 23.74 -8.07 -21.87
N LEU A 392 23.22 -8.28 -23.09
CA LEU A 392 24.03 -8.15 -24.29
C LEU A 392 24.23 -6.66 -24.59
N LEU A 393 25.44 -6.16 -24.41
CA LEU A 393 25.74 -4.73 -24.57
C LEU A 393 26.07 -4.37 -26.02
N LYS A 394 26.75 -5.28 -26.72
CA LYS A 394 27.17 -5.14 -28.13
C LYS A 394 27.29 -6.50 -28.79
N ASN A 395 26.98 -6.60 -30.08
CA ASN A 395 27.12 -7.83 -30.85
C ASN A 395 27.26 -7.56 -32.36
N ASP A 396 28.39 -7.00 -32.77
CA ASP A 396 28.68 -6.68 -34.16
C ASP A 396 29.33 -7.86 -34.91
N SER A 397 29.40 -7.75 -36.24
CA SER A 397 30.19 -8.67 -37.06
C SER A 397 31.68 -8.52 -36.77
N PRO A 398 32.44 -9.63 -36.58
CA PRO A 398 33.86 -9.56 -36.24
C PRO A 398 34.75 -9.02 -37.36
N ASP A 399 34.28 -8.98 -38.60
CA ASP A 399 34.97 -8.39 -39.76
C ASP A 399 34.68 -6.89 -39.95
N GLY A 400 33.88 -6.29 -39.07
CA GLY A 400 33.46 -4.88 -39.13
C GLY A 400 32.42 -4.58 -40.21
N ASN A 401 31.88 -5.61 -40.90
CA ASN A 401 30.81 -5.42 -41.86
C ASN A 401 29.47 -5.20 -41.12
N PRO A 402 28.79 -4.04 -41.29
CA PRO A 402 27.51 -3.78 -40.63
C PRO A 402 26.38 -4.71 -41.09
N ASN A 403 26.55 -5.39 -42.24
CA ASN A 403 25.63 -6.41 -42.74
C ASN A 403 26.17 -7.85 -42.52
N GLY A 404 27.29 -8.00 -41.83
CA GLY A 404 27.87 -9.30 -41.51
C GLY A 404 27.10 -10.03 -40.41
N ASN A 405 27.38 -11.31 -40.23
CA ASN A 405 26.76 -12.07 -39.15
C ASN A 405 27.39 -11.67 -37.81
N PRO A 406 26.57 -11.40 -36.77
CA PRO A 406 27.10 -11.09 -35.45
C PRO A 406 27.90 -12.27 -34.89
N LEU A 407 28.83 -11.97 -33.97
CA LEU A 407 29.68 -13.00 -33.37
C LEU A 407 28.91 -13.95 -32.44
N LEU A 408 27.90 -13.45 -31.73
CA LEU A 408 27.01 -14.25 -30.89
C LEU A 408 25.62 -14.44 -31.53
N PRO A 409 24.98 -15.62 -31.37
CA PRO A 409 25.55 -16.84 -30.79
C PRO A 409 26.44 -17.59 -31.80
N PHE A 410 27.28 -18.51 -31.32
CA PHE A 410 28.09 -19.38 -32.19
C PHE A 410 27.96 -20.86 -31.82
N ASN A 411 28.08 -21.74 -32.83
CA ASN A 411 28.06 -23.18 -32.58
C ASN A 411 29.37 -23.64 -31.91
N PRO A 412 29.31 -24.47 -30.84
CA PRO A 412 30.50 -24.96 -30.17
C PRO A 412 31.23 -26.01 -31.02
N LYS A 413 32.17 -25.55 -31.86
CA LYS A 413 33.02 -26.39 -32.70
C LYS A 413 34.44 -25.83 -32.78
N GLY A 414 35.39 -26.65 -33.21
CA GLY A 414 36.78 -26.23 -33.39
C GLY A 414 37.47 -25.95 -32.06
N ASN A 415 38.40 -25.00 -32.05
CA ASN A 415 39.17 -24.61 -30.87
C ASN A 415 38.64 -23.29 -30.31
N ILE A 416 38.12 -23.32 -29.09
CA ILE A 416 37.58 -22.14 -28.39
C ILE A 416 38.56 -21.77 -27.27
N ALA A 417 39.19 -20.61 -27.39
CA ALA A 417 40.02 -20.06 -26.32
C ALA A 417 39.13 -19.45 -25.23
N VAL A 418 39.42 -19.73 -23.96
CA VAL A 418 38.82 -19.07 -22.80
C VAL A 418 39.97 -18.50 -21.98
N ILE A 419 40.12 -17.17 -22.02
CA ILE A 419 41.32 -16.48 -21.55
C ILE A 419 40.93 -15.35 -20.60
N GLY A 420 41.65 -15.22 -19.49
CA GLY A 420 41.47 -14.15 -18.51
C GLY A 420 41.48 -14.66 -17.06
N PRO A 421 41.66 -13.77 -16.07
CA PRO A 421 41.73 -14.15 -14.66
C PRO A 421 40.43 -14.77 -14.14
N LEU A 422 39.27 -14.44 -14.74
CA LEU A 422 37.96 -14.96 -14.36
C LEU A 422 37.58 -16.24 -15.14
N ALA A 423 38.37 -16.65 -16.13
CA ALA A 423 38.09 -17.82 -16.96
C ALA A 423 38.04 -19.14 -16.18
N ASN A 424 38.93 -19.31 -15.19
CA ASN A 424 39.06 -20.56 -14.44
C ASN A 424 39.03 -20.35 -12.92
N SER A 425 38.16 -19.44 -12.45
CA SER A 425 37.90 -19.23 -11.03
C SER A 425 36.54 -19.80 -10.66
N ARG A 426 36.48 -20.73 -9.70
CA ARG A 426 35.23 -21.27 -9.16
C ARG A 426 34.60 -20.31 -8.16
N THR A 427 35.41 -19.84 -7.22
CA THR A 427 34.99 -19.13 -6.02
C THR A 427 34.46 -17.73 -6.28
N ASN A 428 34.76 -17.15 -7.45
CA ASN A 428 34.24 -15.84 -7.85
C ASN A 428 32.90 -15.92 -8.60
N MET A 429 32.52 -17.07 -9.17
CA MET A 429 31.29 -17.19 -9.98
C MET A 429 30.01 -16.81 -9.23
N PRO A 430 29.85 -17.17 -7.93
CA PRO A 430 28.67 -16.78 -7.17
C PRO A 430 28.46 -15.27 -7.04
N GLY A 431 29.55 -14.49 -6.96
CA GLY A 431 29.50 -13.08 -6.57
C GLY A 431 29.74 -12.86 -5.07
N THR A 432 29.74 -11.59 -4.66
CA THR A 432 29.81 -11.20 -3.24
C THR A 432 28.50 -11.56 -2.53
N TRP A 433 28.43 -11.44 -1.20
CA TRP A 433 27.24 -11.78 -0.40
C TRP A 433 26.72 -13.23 -0.54
N SER A 434 27.62 -14.13 -0.93
CA SER A 434 27.38 -15.59 -1.01
C SER A 434 27.90 -16.31 0.23
N VAL A 435 27.50 -15.89 1.44
CA VAL A 435 28.14 -16.33 2.70
C VAL A 435 27.90 -17.78 3.07
N ALA A 436 26.77 -18.37 2.63
CA ALA A 436 26.44 -19.77 2.87
C ALA A 436 26.85 -20.70 1.70
N ALA A 437 27.30 -20.14 0.57
CA ALA A 437 27.69 -20.92 -0.59
C ALA A 437 28.95 -21.76 -0.31
N VAL A 438 28.99 -22.96 -0.91
CA VAL A 438 30.22 -23.76 -0.99
C VAL A 438 30.99 -23.29 -2.24
N LEU A 439 31.84 -22.29 -2.06
CA LEU A 439 32.41 -21.50 -3.16
C LEU A 439 33.21 -22.32 -4.18
N ASP A 440 33.95 -23.34 -3.72
CA ASP A 440 34.79 -24.20 -4.56
C ASP A 440 34.01 -25.31 -5.29
N ARG A 441 32.70 -25.42 -5.03
CA ARG A 441 31.78 -26.35 -5.71
C ARG A 441 31.20 -25.78 -7.00
N SER A 442 31.15 -24.46 -7.15
CA SER A 442 30.68 -23.81 -8.38
C SER A 442 31.66 -24.12 -9.52
N PRO A 443 31.23 -24.59 -10.69
CA PRO A 443 32.12 -24.81 -11.83
C PRO A 443 32.66 -23.47 -12.32
N SER A 444 33.95 -23.43 -12.67
CA SER A 444 34.52 -22.29 -13.38
C SER A 444 33.96 -22.23 -14.81
N LEU A 445 34.11 -21.08 -15.48
CA LEU A 445 33.69 -20.95 -16.88
C LEU A 445 34.36 -22.00 -17.79
N VAL A 446 35.66 -22.25 -17.63
CA VAL A 446 36.37 -23.30 -18.36
C VAL A 446 35.77 -24.68 -18.11
N GLU A 447 35.40 -24.99 -16.86
CA GLU A 447 34.80 -26.29 -16.51
C GLU A 447 33.42 -26.46 -17.13
N GLY A 448 32.53 -25.48 -16.95
CA GLY A 448 31.18 -25.54 -17.53
C GLY A 448 31.19 -25.62 -19.05
N LEU A 449 32.03 -24.83 -19.73
CA LEU A 449 32.16 -24.89 -21.18
C LEU A 449 32.78 -26.22 -21.65
N LYS A 450 33.73 -26.80 -20.91
CA LYS A 450 34.26 -28.14 -21.23
C LYS A 450 33.18 -29.20 -21.17
N GLU A 451 32.34 -29.18 -20.16
CA GLU A 451 31.22 -30.12 -20.03
C GLU A 451 30.22 -29.97 -21.18
N MET A 452 29.81 -28.74 -21.49
CA MET A 452 28.80 -28.46 -22.52
C MET A 452 29.29 -28.76 -23.95
N THR A 453 30.60 -28.74 -24.18
CA THR A 453 31.22 -28.90 -25.50
C THR A 453 31.93 -30.24 -25.69
N ALA A 454 31.86 -31.15 -24.71
CA ALA A 454 32.48 -32.46 -24.77
C ALA A 454 32.10 -33.21 -26.07
N GLY A 455 33.13 -33.61 -26.83
CA GLY A 455 32.96 -34.29 -28.13
C GLY A 455 32.59 -33.39 -29.31
N LYS A 456 32.47 -32.07 -29.13
CA LYS A 456 32.10 -31.10 -30.18
C LYS A 456 33.18 -30.04 -30.44
N ALA A 457 33.80 -29.51 -29.39
CA ALA A 457 34.85 -28.50 -29.47
C ALA A 457 35.97 -28.74 -28.44
N ASN A 458 37.12 -28.12 -28.65
CA ASN A 458 38.23 -28.10 -27.71
C ASN A 458 38.25 -26.77 -26.96
N ILE A 459 38.08 -26.80 -25.64
CA ILE A 459 38.27 -25.63 -24.78
C ILE A 459 39.76 -25.48 -24.43
N MET A 460 40.38 -24.42 -24.94
CA MET A 460 41.77 -24.07 -24.66
C MET A 460 41.83 -22.94 -23.64
N TYR A 461 42.59 -23.11 -22.57
CA TYR A 461 42.66 -22.15 -21.48
C TYR A 461 44.05 -21.51 -21.36
N ALA A 462 44.08 -20.22 -21.01
CA ALA A 462 45.23 -19.53 -20.46
C ALA A 462 44.75 -18.47 -19.44
N LYS A 463 45.52 -18.25 -18.36
CA LYS A 463 45.18 -17.21 -17.38
C LYS A 463 45.28 -15.81 -18.00
N GLY A 464 46.31 -15.57 -18.83
CA GLY A 464 46.49 -14.34 -19.62
C GLY A 464 46.99 -13.13 -18.84
N SER A 465 46.38 -12.83 -17.70
CA SER A 465 46.85 -11.80 -16.78
C SER A 465 46.49 -12.15 -15.33
N ASN A 466 47.09 -11.44 -14.39
CA ASN A 466 46.53 -11.34 -13.04
C ASN A 466 45.27 -10.47 -13.04
N LEU A 467 44.61 -10.29 -11.89
CA LEU A 467 43.41 -9.44 -11.80
C LEU A 467 43.76 -7.98 -12.06
N ILE A 468 44.82 -7.49 -11.43
CA ILE A 468 45.32 -6.12 -11.51
C ILE A 468 46.84 -6.13 -11.26
N SER A 469 47.57 -5.14 -11.78
CA SER A 469 49.03 -5.09 -11.63
C SER A 469 49.48 -5.11 -10.16
N ASP A 470 48.81 -4.35 -9.28
CA ASP A 470 49.09 -4.28 -7.84
C ASP A 470 48.66 -5.56 -7.09
N ALA A 471 49.63 -6.33 -6.61
CA ALA A 471 49.37 -7.55 -5.85
C ALA A 471 48.63 -7.30 -4.54
N ALA A 472 48.89 -6.19 -3.85
CA ALA A 472 48.19 -5.85 -2.62
C ALA A 472 46.72 -5.50 -2.90
N TYR A 473 46.43 -4.93 -4.08
CA TYR A 473 45.05 -4.73 -4.54
C TYR A 473 44.37 -6.07 -4.78
N GLU A 474 45.01 -6.97 -5.53
CA GLU A 474 44.43 -8.28 -5.79
C GLU A 474 44.12 -9.06 -4.51
N GLU A 475 45.00 -9.00 -3.50
CA GLU A 475 44.79 -9.66 -2.21
C GLU A 475 43.50 -9.18 -1.52
N ARG A 476 43.30 -7.86 -1.39
CA ARG A 476 42.06 -7.32 -0.80
C ARG A 476 40.84 -7.52 -1.70
N ALA A 477 40.99 -7.47 -3.01
CA ALA A 477 39.91 -7.71 -3.98
C ALA A 477 39.46 -9.19 -4.04
N THR A 478 40.26 -10.12 -3.50
CA THR A 478 40.01 -11.57 -3.51
C THR A 478 39.95 -12.16 -2.11
N MET A 479 39.61 -11.32 -1.12
CA MET A 479 39.42 -11.73 0.26
C MET A 479 38.28 -12.76 0.41
N PHE A 480 38.08 -13.26 1.63
CA PHE A 480 37.05 -14.25 1.94
C PHE A 480 37.14 -15.55 1.12
N GLY A 481 38.34 -15.97 0.73
CA GLY A 481 38.53 -17.24 -0.01
C GLY A 481 38.28 -17.14 -1.52
N ARG A 482 38.35 -15.94 -2.10
CA ARG A 482 38.14 -15.69 -3.54
C ARG A 482 39.45 -15.62 -4.34
N SER A 483 40.55 -16.10 -3.78
CA SER A 483 41.88 -16.05 -4.41
C SER A 483 41.87 -16.57 -5.85
N LEU A 484 42.55 -15.83 -6.73
CA LEU A 484 42.78 -16.21 -8.13
C LEU A 484 44.11 -16.95 -8.32
N ASN A 485 44.72 -17.39 -7.21
CA ASN A 485 46.00 -18.11 -7.17
C ASN A 485 47.08 -17.37 -7.97
N ARG A 486 47.31 -16.09 -7.64
CA ARG A 486 48.45 -15.32 -8.17
C ARG A 486 49.74 -16.05 -7.82
N ASP A 487 50.59 -16.24 -8.83
CA ASP A 487 51.87 -16.93 -8.70
C ASP A 487 53.03 -16.01 -9.12
N GLY A 488 54.25 -16.56 -9.16
CA GLY A 488 55.46 -15.80 -9.49
C GLY A 488 55.61 -15.45 -10.98
N ARG A 489 54.66 -15.80 -11.86
CA ARG A 489 54.74 -15.45 -13.28
C ARG A 489 54.52 -13.94 -13.48
N THR A 490 55.31 -13.36 -14.38
CA THR A 490 55.14 -11.96 -14.79
C THR A 490 53.96 -11.80 -15.73
N ASP A 491 53.42 -10.59 -15.83
CA ASP A 491 52.33 -10.31 -16.78
C ASP A 491 52.73 -10.63 -18.23
N GLN A 492 54.01 -10.46 -18.60
CA GLN A 492 54.51 -10.84 -19.91
C GLN A 492 54.46 -12.36 -20.13
N GLN A 493 54.84 -13.17 -19.13
CA GLN A 493 54.77 -14.64 -19.23
C GLN A 493 53.32 -15.12 -19.38
N LEU A 494 52.40 -14.54 -18.63
CA LEU A 494 50.97 -14.84 -18.71
C LEU A 494 50.39 -14.44 -20.08
N LEU A 495 50.78 -13.28 -20.58
CA LEU A 495 50.36 -12.77 -21.89
C LEU A 495 50.87 -13.64 -23.03
N ASP A 496 52.15 -14.01 -23.03
CA ASP A 496 52.76 -14.85 -24.07
C ASP A 496 52.07 -16.22 -24.16
N GLU A 497 51.75 -16.82 -23.00
CA GLU A 497 50.96 -18.05 -22.90
C GLU A 497 49.58 -17.88 -23.55
N ALA A 498 48.87 -16.80 -23.20
CA ALA A 498 47.56 -16.50 -23.77
C ALA A 498 47.58 -16.27 -25.28
N LEU A 499 48.56 -15.52 -25.80
CA LEU A 499 48.68 -15.29 -27.25
C LEU A 499 48.97 -16.59 -28.02
N ASN A 500 49.72 -17.51 -27.43
CA ASN A 500 49.95 -18.84 -28.01
C ASN A 500 48.69 -19.71 -28.03
N VAL A 501 47.81 -19.58 -27.02
CA VAL A 501 46.49 -20.22 -27.02
C VAL A 501 45.55 -19.57 -28.04
N ALA A 502 45.48 -18.24 -28.05
CA ALA A 502 44.63 -17.44 -28.93
C ALA A 502 44.90 -17.73 -30.42
N ARG A 503 46.17 -17.75 -30.85
CA ARG A 503 46.55 -18.01 -32.26
C ARG A 503 46.10 -19.38 -32.78
N ARG A 504 45.99 -20.37 -31.89
CA ARG A 504 45.56 -21.75 -32.20
C ARG A 504 44.04 -21.94 -32.13
N SER A 505 43.31 -20.90 -31.78
CA SER A 505 41.86 -20.92 -31.59
C SER A 505 41.11 -20.25 -32.75
N ASP A 506 39.87 -20.63 -32.92
CA ASP A 506 38.96 -20.08 -33.94
C ASP A 506 38.22 -18.85 -33.41
N ILE A 507 37.93 -18.84 -32.10
CA ILE A 507 37.27 -17.75 -31.37
C ILE A 507 37.88 -17.63 -29.97
N ILE A 508 37.90 -16.41 -29.43
CA ILE A 508 38.42 -16.11 -28.10
C ILE A 508 37.28 -15.59 -27.22
N ILE A 509 37.07 -16.24 -26.09
CA ILE A 509 36.24 -15.79 -24.99
C ILE A 509 37.16 -15.13 -23.95
N ALA A 510 37.14 -13.81 -23.91
CA ALA A 510 37.88 -13.02 -22.92
C ALA A 510 37.01 -12.86 -21.67
N ALA A 511 37.28 -13.67 -20.64
CA ALA A 511 36.57 -13.66 -19.36
C ALA A 511 37.27 -12.68 -18.39
N LEU A 512 36.83 -11.42 -18.43
CA LEU A 512 37.50 -10.28 -17.80
C LEU A 512 36.52 -9.48 -16.93
N GLY A 513 37.08 -8.58 -16.12
CA GLY A 513 36.34 -7.62 -15.31
C GLY A 513 36.81 -7.64 -13.86
N GLU A 514 35.84 -7.71 -12.96
CA GLU A 514 36.06 -7.67 -11.51
C GLU A 514 36.20 -9.07 -10.90
N SER A 515 36.90 -9.18 -9.77
CA SER A 515 36.64 -10.26 -8.81
C SER A 515 35.37 -9.93 -8.03
N SER A 516 34.75 -10.94 -7.40
CA SER A 516 33.46 -10.75 -6.72
C SER A 516 33.52 -9.69 -5.61
N GLU A 517 34.60 -9.70 -4.82
CA GLU A 517 34.80 -8.79 -3.69
C GLU A 517 35.46 -7.44 -4.07
N MET A 518 35.53 -7.10 -5.37
CA MET A 518 35.69 -5.69 -5.78
C MET A 518 34.38 -4.91 -5.65
N SER A 519 33.27 -5.61 -5.40
CA SER A 519 31.94 -5.07 -5.09
C SER A 519 31.46 -5.64 -3.76
N GLY A 520 30.25 -5.27 -3.33
CA GLY A 520 29.74 -5.55 -2.00
C GLY A 520 30.16 -4.49 -1.00
N GLU A 521 30.01 -4.82 0.27
CA GLU A 521 30.30 -3.91 1.37
C GLU A 521 31.79 -3.55 1.47
N SER A 522 32.07 -2.30 1.85
CA SER A 522 33.39 -1.69 1.97
C SER A 522 34.27 -1.77 0.71
N SER A 523 33.65 -1.98 -0.45
CA SER A 523 34.35 -2.26 -1.71
C SER A 523 34.11 -1.16 -2.74
N SER A 524 34.26 0.10 -2.33
CA SER A 524 34.13 1.26 -3.20
C SER A 524 35.33 1.42 -4.14
N ARG A 525 35.08 1.80 -5.39
CA ARG A 525 36.10 2.03 -6.42
C ARG A 525 36.07 3.46 -6.94
N THR A 526 37.23 4.10 -7.00
CA THR A 526 37.38 5.45 -7.58
C THR A 526 37.63 5.43 -9.08
N ASP A 527 38.12 4.31 -9.62
CA ASP A 527 38.25 4.02 -11.04
C ASP A 527 37.33 2.84 -11.39
N LEU A 528 36.58 2.98 -12.49
CA LEU A 528 35.56 2.02 -12.91
C LEU A 528 35.92 1.31 -14.22
N ASN A 529 37.19 1.27 -14.61
CA ASN A 529 37.61 0.53 -15.80
C ASN A 529 37.68 -0.98 -15.53
N ILE A 530 37.78 -1.76 -16.61
CA ILE A 530 38.42 -3.08 -16.52
C ILE A 530 39.87 -2.85 -16.05
N PRO A 531 40.38 -3.61 -15.06
CA PRO A 531 41.74 -3.40 -14.53
C PRO A 531 42.84 -3.40 -15.60
N ASP A 532 43.90 -2.65 -15.32
CA ASP A 532 44.99 -2.31 -16.24
C ASP A 532 45.57 -3.49 -17.04
N VAL A 533 45.99 -4.56 -16.37
CA VAL A 533 46.60 -5.74 -17.01
C VAL A 533 45.60 -6.56 -17.81
N GLN A 534 44.32 -6.55 -17.43
CA GLN A 534 43.25 -7.20 -18.17
C GLN A 534 42.88 -6.43 -19.43
N GLN A 535 42.81 -5.09 -19.34
CA GLN A 535 42.58 -4.27 -20.53
C GLN A 535 43.76 -4.36 -21.51
N ASN A 536 44.99 -4.44 -21.01
CA ASN A 536 46.17 -4.72 -21.83
C ASN A 536 46.08 -6.10 -22.51
N LEU A 537 45.71 -7.14 -21.76
CA LEU A 537 45.46 -8.47 -22.31
C LEU A 537 44.41 -8.42 -23.43
N LEU A 538 43.28 -7.74 -23.22
CA LEU A 538 42.23 -7.59 -24.23
C LEU A 538 42.74 -6.89 -25.50
N LYS A 539 43.53 -5.82 -25.37
CA LYS A 539 44.22 -5.15 -26.49
C LYS A 539 45.05 -6.13 -27.31
N GLU A 540 45.85 -6.95 -26.65
CA GLU A 540 46.73 -7.91 -27.33
C GLU A 540 45.96 -9.09 -27.94
N LEU A 541 44.87 -9.54 -27.32
CA LEU A 541 44.00 -10.56 -27.89
C LEU A 541 43.33 -10.06 -29.18
N LEU A 542 42.83 -8.82 -29.21
CA LEU A 542 42.24 -8.21 -30.41
C LEU A 542 43.26 -8.10 -31.56
N LYS A 543 44.52 -7.75 -31.24
CA LYS A 543 45.62 -7.66 -32.24
C LYS A 543 45.91 -8.99 -32.94
N THR A 544 45.46 -10.13 -32.41
CA THR A 544 45.62 -11.43 -33.08
C THR A 544 44.79 -11.56 -34.36
N GLY A 545 43.80 -10.69 -34.56
CA GLY A 545 42.84 -10.76 -35.67
C GLY A 545 41.82 -11.88 -35.52
N LYS A 546 41.80 -12.58 -34.39
CA LYS A 546 40.76 -13.57 -34.06
C LYS A 546 39.50 -12.86 -33.54
N PRO A 547 38.30 -13.41 -33.80
CA PRO A 547 37.07 -12.91 -33.17
C PRO A 547 37.15 -13.02 -31.65
N VAL A 548 36.89 -11.92 -30.95
CA VAL A 548 36.91 -11.83 -29.48
C VAL A 548 35.51 -11.51 -28.96
N VAL A 549 35.02 -12.32 -28.03
CA VAL A 549 33.86 -12.04 -27.19
C VAL A 549 34.36 -11.62 -25.82
N LEU A 550 33.99 -10.43 -25.35
CA LEU A 550 34.17 -10.04 -23.96
C LEU A 550 33.00 -10.58 -23.14
N VAL A 551 33.29 -11.55 -22.27
CA VAL A 551 32.38 -12.01 -21.22
C VAL A 551 32.77 -11.25 -19.96
N LEU A 552 31.96 -10.24 -19.62
CA LEU A 552 32.26 -9.25 -18.59
C LEU A 552 31.65 -9.66 -17.25
N PHE A 553 32.50 -9.90 -16.26
CA PHE A 553 32.11 -10.12 -14.86
C PHE A 553 32.20 -8.81 -14.08
N THR A 554 31.13 -8.41 -13.41
CA THR A 554 31.12 -7.18 -12.60
C THR A 554 29.97 -7.15 -11.60
N GLY A 555 30.17 -6.42 -10.50
CA GLY A 555 29.12 -6.10 -9.52
C GLY A 555 28.53 -4.70 -9.69
N ARG A 556 28.93 -3.94 -10.71
CA ARG A 556 28.56 -2.52 -10.87
C ARG A 556 28.60 -2.07 -12.35
N PRO A 557 28.08 -0.89 -12.67
CA PRO A 557 28.44 -0.21 -13.91
C PRO A 557 29.94 0.09 -14.01
N LEU A 558 30.51 -0.13 -15.20
CA LEU A 558 31.91 0.16 -15.53
C LEU A 558 32.01 1.21 -16.65
N THR A 559 33.16 1.85 -16.78
CA THR A 559 33.48 2.79 -17.86
C THR A 559 34.07 2.03 -19.04
N LEU A 560 33.24 1.73 -20.05
CA LEU A 560 33.55 0.76 -21.11
C LEU A 560 33.67 1.38 -22.51
N THR A 561 34.01 2.67 -22.61
CA THR A 561 34.03 3.36 -23.92
C THR A 561 35.04 2.75 -24.89
N TRP A 562 36.21 2.33 -24.37
CA TRP A 562 37.25 1.71 -25.18
C TRP A 562 36.81 0.32 -25.66
N GLU A 563 36.20 -0.46 -24.78
CA GLU A 563 35.69 -1.80 -25.07
C GLU A 563 34.55 -1.74 -26.10
N GLN A 564 33.61 -0.80 -25.94
CA GLN A 564 32.53 -0.57 -26.91
C GLN A 564 33.07 -0.23 -28.30
N GLU A 565 34.16 0.52 -28.41
CA GLU A 565 34.75 0.87 -29.70
C GLU A 565 35.44 -0.34 -30.37
N HIS A 566 36.19 -1.12 -29.58
CA HIS A 566 37.15 -2.08 -30.14
C HIS A 566 36.74 -3.55 -30.08
N VAL A 567 35.81 -3.94 -29.21
CA VAL A 567 35.38 -5.33 -29.06
C VAL A 567 34.14 -5.58 -29.91
N PRO A 568 34.06 -6.67 -30.71
CA PRO A 568 32.87 -6.97 -31.51
C PRO A 568 31.63 -7.33 -30.68
N ALA A 569 31.80 -8.19 -29.67
CA ALA A 569 30.70 -8.65 -28.82
C ALA A 569 31.02 -8.50 -27.33
N ILE A 570 30.08 -7.93 -26.58
CA ILE A 570 30.19 -7.69 -25.14
C ILE A 570 28.95 -8.24 -24.46
N LEU A 571 29.12 -9.28 -23.65
CA LEU A 571 28.07 -9.86 -22.82
C LEU A 571 28.38 -9.56 -21.36
N ASN A 572 27.57 -8.70 -20.74
CA ASN A 572 27.63 -8.48 -19.30
C ASN A 572 26.92 -9.64 -18.60
N VAL A 573 27.69 -10.43 -17.87
CA VAL A 573 27.22 -11.61 -17.14
C VAL A 573 27.12 -11.37 -15.64
N TRP A 574 27.41 -10.14 -15.19
CA TRP A 574 27.45 -9.76 -13.80
C TRP A 574 28.26 -10.77 -12.98
N PHE A 575 27.71 -11.27 -11.88
CA PHE A 575 28.04 -12.57 -11.31
C PHE A 575 26.78 -13.42 -11.30
N GLY A 576 26.75 -14.46 -12.14
CA GLY A 576 25.54 -15.25 -12.43
C GLY A 576 25.18 -16.32 -11.39
N GLY A 577 25.89 -16.39 -10.27
CA GLY A 577 25.63 -17.38 -9.23
C GLY A 577 26.36 -18.71 -9.42
N SER A 578 25.90 -19.73 -8.72
CA SER A 578 26.56 -21.05 -8.63
C SER A 578 26.58 -21.81 -9.95
N GLU A 579 25.64 -21.52 -10.85
CA GLU A 579 25.51 -22.16 -12.16
C GLU A 579 25.91 -21.23 -13.32
N ALA A 580 26.62 -20.12 -13.02
CA ALA A 580 26.97 -19.08 -13.99
C ALA A 580 27.68 -19.64 -15.24
N ALA A 581 28.64 -20.56 -15.07
CA ALA A 581 29.38 -21.14 -16.19
C ALA A 581 28.47 -21.80 -17.23
N TYR A 582 27.42 -22.51 -16.79
CA TYR A 582 26.47 -23.17 -17.68
C TYR A 582 25.53 -22.17 -18.35
N ALA A 583 25.03 -21.20 -17.59
CA ALA A 583 24.20 -20.13 -18.13
C ALA A 583 24.95 -19.32 -19.19
N ILE A 584 26.24 -19.04 -18.97
CA ILE A 584 27.09 -18.34 -19.95
C ILE A 584 27.22 -19.18 -21.22
N GLY A 585 27.44 -20.49 -21.08
CA GLY A 585 27.42 -21.41 -22.22
C GLY A 585 26.08 -21.39 -22.98
N ASP A 586 24.95 -21.34 -22.27
CA ASP A 586 23.63 -21.28 -22.90
C ASP A 586 23.45 -20.02 -23.75
N ALA A 587 23.92 -18.87 -23.26
CA ALA A 587 23.92 -17.63 -24.03
C ALA A 587 24.88 -17.73 -25.23
N LEU A 588 26.16 -18.01 -24.99
CA LEU A 588 27.20 -18.05 -26.04
C LEU A 588 26.83 -18.98 -27.21
N PHE A 589 26.19 -20.10 -26.92
CA PHE A 589 25.79 -21.10 -27.91
C PHE A 589 24.36 -20.93 -28.45
N GLY A 590 23.61 -19.93 -27.98
CA GLY A 590 22.27 -19.59 -28.48
C GLY A 590 21.16 -20.53 -28.01
N TYR A 591 21.38 -21.28 -26.91
CA TYR A 591 20.30 -22.02 -26.24
C TYR A 591 19.36 -21.09 -25.50
N VAL A 592 19.89 -19.97 -25.00
CA VAL A 592 19.12 -18.83 -24.49
C VAL A 592 19.50 -17.60 -25.29
N ASN A 593 18.50 -16.84 -25.73
CA ASN A 593 18.70 -15.53 -26.33
C ASN A 593 18.70 -14.48 -25.20
N PRO A 594 19.79 -13.71 -25.00
CA PRO A 594 19.83 -12.63 -24.02
C PRO A 594 18.66 -11.67 -24.17
N GLY A 595 18.03 -11.34 -23.04
CA GLY A 595 16.89 -10.44 -22.96
C GLY A 595 16.93 -9.54 -21.73
N GLY A 596 18.03 -9.54 -20.98
CA GLY A 596 18.19 -8.67 -19.83
C GLY A 596 18.38 -7.20 -20.25
N LYS A 597 17.89 -6.28 -19.42
CA LYS A 597 18.03 -4.82 -19.60
C LYS A 597 18.65 -4.19 -18.37
N LEU A 598 19.60 -3.27 -18.55
CA LEU A 598 20.28 -2.58 -17.46
C LEU A 598 19.30 -1.87 -16.54
N THR A 599 19.53 -1.96 -15.23
CA THR A 599 18.77 -1.23 -14.20
C THR A 599 19.55 -0.06 -13.61
N MET A 600 20.81 0.12 -14.03
CA MET A 600 21.67 1.23 -13.65
C MET A 600 22.49 1.70 -14.86
N THR A 601 22.65 3.01 -14.98
CA THR A 601 23.32 3.71 -16.06
C THR A 601 24.82 3.40 -16.08
N PHE A 602 25.37 3.14 -17.27
CA PHE A 602 26.82 2.97 -17.46
C PHE A 602 27.43 4.29 -17.97
N PRO A 603 28.22 5.00 -17.14
CA PRO A 603 28.82 6.27 -17.54
C PRO A 603 29.98 6.04 -18.54
N LYS A 604 30.32 7.08 -19.30
CA LYS A 604 31.51 7.10 -20.17
C LYS A 604 32.79 7.27 -19.34
N ASN A 605 32.72 8.08 -18.28
CA ASN A 605 33.80 8.24 -17.31
C ASN A 605 33.26 8.58 -15.91
N VAL A 606 34.11 8.43 -14.88
CA VAL A 606 33.76 8.72 -13.48
C VAL A 606 33.41 10.20 -13.26
N GLY A 607 33.90 11.12 -14.08
CA GLY A 607 33.62 12.56 -13.99
C GLY A 607 32.16 12.95 -14.30
N GLN A 608 31.39 12.05 -14.93
CA GLN A 608 29.95 12.25 -15.16
C GLN A 608 29.09 11.90 -13.93
N ILE A 609 29.65 11.23 -12.91
CA ILE A 609 28.87 10.77 -11.76
C ILE A 609 28.46 11.95 -10.86
N PRO A 610 27.19 12.04 -10.43
CA PRO A 610 26.09 11.09 -10.71
C PRO A 610 25.42 11.32 -12.08
N LEU A 611 25.22 10.22 -12.82
CA LEU A 611 24.49 10.18 -14.09
C LEU A 611 23.35 9.18 -14.01
N TYR A 612 22.13 9.60 -14.34
CA TYR A 612 20.91 8.80 -14.19
C TYR A 612 19.81 9.29 -15.14
N TYR A 613 18.92 8.40 -15.56
CA TYR A 613 17.95 8.69 -16.62
C TYR A 613 16.81 9.65 -16.18
N ALA A 614 16.36 9.54 -14.93
CA ALA A 614 15.29 10.36 -14.35
C ALA A 614 15.79 11.73 -13.85
N HIS A 615 16.66 12.38 -14.62
CA HIS A 615 17.23 13.67 -14.29
C HIS A 615 16.26 14.82 -14.59
N LYS A 616 16.47 15.98 -13.95
CA LYS A 616 15.73 17.22 -14.28
C LYS A 616 16.25 17.83 -15.59
N ASN A 617 15.43 18.61 -16.27
CA ASN A 617 15.79 19.20 -17.57
C ASN A 617 16.85 20.33 -17.47
N THR A 618 16.99 20.96 -16.30
CA THR A 618 17.73 22.22 -16.07
C THR A 618 17.14 23.44 -16.82
N GLY A 619 17.61 24.65 -16.51
CA GLY A 619 17.25 25.86 -17.25
C GLY A 619 18.01 26.05 -18.58
N ARG A 620 19.01 25.21 -18.86
CA ARG A 620 19.89 25.31 -20.04
C ARG A 620 20.20 23.93 -20.63
N PRO A 621 19.18 23.15 -21.02
CA PRO A 621 19.39 21.82 -21.59
C PRO A 621 20.24 21.91 -22.85
N LEU A 622 21.12 20.93 -23.04
CA LEU A 622 21.75 20.67 -24.32
C LEU A 622 20.74 19.93 -25.21
N LYS A 623 20.52 20.42 -26.44
CA LYS A 623 19.68 19.70 -27.41
C LYS A 623 20.42 18.45 -27.91
N GLU A 624 19.66 17.42 -28.24
CA GLU A 624 20.21 16.18 -28.80
C GLU A 624 21.11 16.45 -30.03
N GLY A 625 22.25 15.77 -30.08
CA GLY A 625 23.24 15.90 -31.16
C GLY A 625 23.97 17.25 -31.24
N LYS A 626 23.88 18.10 -30.21
CA LYS A 626 24.53 19.43 -30.20
C LYS A 626 25.77 19.55 -29.32
N TRP A 627 26.27 18.44 -28.76
CA TRP A 627 27.55 18.49 -28.07
C TRP A 627 28.69 18.83 -29.06
N PHE A 628 29.50 19.86 -28.86
CA PHE A 628 29.56 20.81 -27.75
C PHE A 628 28.87 22.16 -28.08
N GLU A 629 28.14 22.73 -27.11
CA GLU A 629 27.58 24.09 -27.21
C GLU A 629 27.91 24.92 -25.94
N LYS A 630 28.58 26.06 -26.11
CA LYS A 630 28.90 26.96 -24.99
C LYS A 630 27.61 27.53 -24.39
N PHE A 631 27.61 27.71 -23.06
CA PHE A 631 26.47 28.21 -22.28
C PHE A 631 25.27 27.26 -22.17
N ARG A 632 25.40 26.00 -22.59
CA ARG A 632 24.49 24.90 -22.20
C ARG A 632 25.07 24.12 -21.01
N SER A 633 24.23 23.34 -20.34
CA SER A 633 24.65 22.39 -19.31
C SER A 633 25.29 21.17 -19.98
N ASN A 634 26.60 21.26 -20.28
CA ASN A 634 27.42 20.20 -20.87
C ASN A 634 28.90 20.38 -20.52
N TYR A 635 29.68 19.30 -20.59
CA TYR A 635 31.12 19.32 -20.33
C TYR A 635 31.93 19.66 -21.59
N LEU A 636 33.20 20.03 -21.41
CA LEU A 636 34.13 20.39 -22.48
C LEU A 636 34.69 19.16 -23.22
N ASP A 637 34.76 18.03 -22.54
CA ASP A 637 35.58 16.86 -22.86
C ASP A 637 34.76 15.57 -23.03
N VAL A 638 33.48 15.58 -22.66
CA VAL A 638 32.52 14.50 -22.92
C VAL A 638 31.11 15.08 -23.05
N ASP A 639 30.25 14.44 -23.84
CA ASP A 639 28.82 14.75 -23.85
C ASP A 639 28.13 14.31 -22.53
N ASN A 640 26.82 14.56 -22.44
CA ASN A 640 26.03 14.21 -21.27
C ASN A 640 25.46 12.79 -21.31
N ASP A 641 25.61 12.08 -22.42
CA ASP A 641 24.98 10.78 -22.59
C ASP A 641 25.79 9.71 -21.86
N PRO A 642 25.11 8.73 -21.26
CA PRO A 642 25.80 7.53 -20.81
C PRO A 642 26.30 6.73 -22.01
N LEU A 643 27.21 5.80 -21.75
CA LEU A 643 27.58 4.80 -22.76
C LEU A 643 26.39 3.87 -23.03
N TYR A 644 25.78 3.36 -21.96
CA TYR A 644 24.54 2.59 -22.02
C TYR A 644 23.52 3.19 -21.04
N PRO A 645 22.34 3.62 -21.53
CA PRO A 645 21.31 4.20 -20.68
C PRO A 645 20.60 3.13 -19.84
N PHE A 646 19.87 3.58 -18.81
CA PHE A 646 18.90 2.75 -18.11
C PHE A 646 17.97 2.03 -19.10
N GLY A 647 17.67 0.77 -18.83
CA GLY A 647 16.80 -0.06 -19.67
C GLY A 647 17.46 -0.60 -20.93
N TYR A 648 18.76 -0.37 -21.15
CA TYR A 648 19.46 -0.84 -22.36
C TYR A 648 19.80 -2.33 -22.28
N GLY A 649 19.66 -3.03 -23.40
CA GLY A 649 20.09 -4.41 -23.57
C GLY A 649 19.65 -4.93 -24.93
N LEU A 650 20.59 -5.52 -25.66
CA LEU A 650 20.35 -6.08 -26.98
C LEU A 650 19.82 -7.52 -26.88
N SER A 651 19.44 -8.06 -28.03
CA SER A 651 19.05 -9.44 -28.22
C SER A 651 19.75 -10.00 -29.47
N TYR A 652 19.75 -11.32 -29.65
CA TYR A 652 20.13 -11.95 -30.93
C TYR A 652 19.10 -11.67 -32.03
N THR A 653 17.93 -11.14 -31.67
CA THR A 653 16.92 -10.64 -32.61
C THR A 653 16.75 -9.13 -32.49
N THR A 654 15.92 -8.55 -33.34
CA THR A 654 15.54 -7.13 -33.30
C THR A 654 14.04 -6.98 -33.09
N PHE A 655 13.64 -5.92 -32.40
CA PHE A 655 12.24 -5.58 -32.16
C PHE A 655 11.93 -4.19 -32.70
N SER A 656 10.85 -4.07 -33.48
CA SER A 656 10.35 -2.79 -33.97
C SER A 656 9.07 -2.38 -33.23
N TYR A 657 8.91 -1.09 -33.01
CA TYR A 657 7.76 -0.50 -32.33
C TYR A 657 6.96 0.39 -33.29
N SER A 658 5.63 0.23 -33.32
CA SER A 658 4.74 1.19 -33.97
C SER A 658 4.70 2.52 -33.23
N ASP A 659 3.98 3.50 -33.77
CA ASP A 659 3.60 4.68 -32.98
C ASP A 659 2.62 4.29 -31.86
N ILE A 660 2.54 5.12 -30.82
CA ILE A 660 1.68 4.88 -29.65
C ILE A 660 0.25 5.30 -29.98
N ASP A 661 -0.69 4.39 -29.73
CA ASP A 661 -2.13 4.67 -29.76
C ASP A 661 -2.64 4.94 -28.34
N LEU A 662 -3.21 6.12 -28.12
CA LEU A 662 -3.84 6.49 -26.85
C LEU A 662 -5.35 6.37 -27.01
N SER A 663 -6.01 5.64 -26.11
CA SER A 663 -7.47 5.49 -26.14
C SER A 663 -8.22 6.83 -26.07
N HIS A 664 -7.60 7.83 -25.43
CA HIS A 664 -8.12 9.19 -25.25
C HIS A 664 -6.93 10.17 -25.19
N SER A 665 -7.11 11.40 -25.65
CA SER A 665 -6.10 12.48 -25.54
C SER A 665 -6.20 13.27 -24.23
N SER A 666 -7.18 12.99 -23.39
CA SER A 666 -7.37 13.63 -22.09
C SER A 666 -8.08 12.71 -21.09
N MET A 667 -7.84 12.92 -19.80
CA MET A 667 -8.57 12.29 -18.69
C MET A 667 -8.70 13.26 -17.51
N ASP A 668 -9.71 13.09 -16.65
CA ASP A 668 -9.80 13.82 -15.38
C ASP A 668 -9.16 13.04 -14.21
N MET A 669 -9.26 13.58 -12.99
CA MET A 669 -8.69 12.96 -11.77
C MET A 669 -9.31 11.62 -11.36
N THR A 670 -10.42 11.22 -11.97
CA THR A 670 -11.11 9.93 -11.73
C THR A 670 -11.00 8.98 -12.92
N GLY A 671 -10.56 9.49 -14.07
CA GLY A 671 -10.46 8.76 -15.32
C GLY A 671 -9.26 7.82 -15.41
N SER A 672 -9.17 7.13 -16.53
CA SER A 672 -7.97 6.41 -16.94
C SER A 672 -7.94 6.30 -18.46
N LEU A 673 -6.76 6.12 -19.04
CA LEU A 673 -6.58 5.86 -20.46
C LEU A 673 -5.68 4.65 -20.68
N THR A 674 -5.69 4.10 -21.89
CA THR A 674 -4.78 3.04 -22.29
C THR A 674 -3.81 3.56 -23.34
N ALA A 675 -2.51 3.34 -23.11
CA ALA A 675 -1.47 3.51 -24.12
C ALA A 675 -1.13 2.14 -24.72
N ALA A 676 -1.28 1.99 -26.04
CA ALA A 676 -1.04 0.76 -26.77
C ALA A 676 0.08 0.94 -27.80
N VAL A 677 0.96 -0.05 -27.93
CA VAL A 677 1.98 -0.09 -28.98
C VAL A 677 2.07 -1.50 -29.56
N GLU A 678 2.24 -1.59 -30.87
CA GLU A 678 2.57 -2.85 -31.54
C GLU A 678 4.08 -3.10 -31.46
N VAL A 679 4.46 -4.28 -31.00
CA VAL A 679 5.85 -4.75 -30.96
C VAL A 679 5.98 -5.99 -31.82
N THR A 680 6.91 -5.93 -32.77
CA THR A 680 7.14 -6.99 -33.76
C THR A 680 8.58 -7.45 -33.68
N ASN A 681 8.79 -8.76 -33.62
CA ASN A 681 10.11 -9.36 -33.74
C ASN A 681 10.52 -9.37 -35.22
N THR A 682 11.45 -8.51 -35.59
CA THR A 682 11.90 -8.29 -36.98
C THR A 682 13.16 -9.06 -37.34
N GLY A 683 13.79 -9.74 -36.38
CA GLY A 683 14.97 -10.55 -36.64
C GLY A 683 14.64 -12.01 -36.93
N THR A 684 15.65 -12.87 -36.80
CA THR A 684 15.60 -14.29 -37.18
C THR A 684 15.59 -15.24 -35.99
N TRP A 685 15.68 -14.71 -34.76
CA TRP A 685 15.71 -15.49 -33.52
C TRP A 685 14.45 -15.28 -32.70
N PRO A 686 13.90 -16.32 -32.05
CA PRO A 686 12.94 -16.12 -30.97
C PRO A 686 13.63 -15.35 -29.84
N GLY A 687 12.92 -14.46 -29.17
CA GLY A 687 13.51 -13.65 -28.11
C GLY A 687 12.48 -13.00 -27.20
N THR A 688 12.96 -12.58 -26.04
CA THR A 688 12.19 -11.74 -25.13
C THR A 688 12.56 -10.28 -25.27
N GLU A 689 11.58 -9.41 -25.12
CA GLU A 689 11.76 -7.96 -25.08
C GLU A 689 11.08 -7.40 -23.83
N VAL A 690 11.76 -6.47 -23.14
CA VAL A 690 11.17 -5.71 -22.04
C VAL A 690 10.68 -4.38 -22.60
N VAL A 691 9.36 -4.29 -22.79
CA VAL A 691 8.69 -3.08 -23.26
C VAL A 691 8.51 -2.14 -22.07
N GLN A 692 9.10 -0.95 -22.14
CA GLN A 692 9.22 -0.03 -21.00
C GLN A 692 8.33 1.20 -21.20
N LEU A 693 7.48 1.50 -20.21
CA LEU A 693 6.63 2.69 -20.16
C LEU A 693 7.29 3.75 -19.29
N TYR A 694 7.53 4.91 -19.88
CA TYR A 694 7.94 6.11 -19.17
C TYR A 694 6.89 7.21 -19.30
N ILE A 695 6.78 8.05 -18.27
CA ILE A 695 5.92 9.22 -18.29
C ILE A 695 6.75 10.44 -17.90
N ARG A 696 6.50 11.55 -18.60
CA ARG A 696 6.99 12.88 -18.23
C ARG A 696 5.80 13.78 -17.94
N ASP A 697 5.77 14.30 -16.74
CA ASP A 697 4.99 15.49 -16.41
C ASP A 697 5.72 16.71 -16.99
N LEU A 698 5.09 17.38 -17.97
CA LEU A 698 5.76 18.46 -18.71
C LEU A 698 5.93 19.71 -17.87
N VAL A 699 5.00 20.00 -16.95
CA VAL A 699 4.96 21.21 -16.14
C VAL A 699 4.40 20.87 -14.76
N GLY A 700 5.26 20.97 -13.75
CA GLY A 700 4.84 20.86 -12.35
C GLY A 700 5.12 22.15 -11.57
N SER A 701 4.48 22.29 -10.40
CA SER A 701 4.78 23.33 -9.39
C SER A 701 6.24 23.27 -8.92
N SER A 702 6.87 22.10 -9.03
CA SER A 702 8.31 21.90 -8.92
C SER A 702 8.86 21.23 -10.18
N THR A 703 10.16 21.40 -10.44
CA THR A 703 10.77 20.77 -11.63
C THR A 703 10.60 19.25 -11.62
N ARG A 704 10.05 18.71 -12.71
CA ARG A 704 9.83 17.27 -12.90
C ARG A 704 10.97 16.61 -13.68
N PRO A 705 11.25 15.31 -13.49
CA PRO A 705 12.19 14.57 -14.33
C PRO A 705 11.81 14.63 -15.81
N VAL A 706 12.80 14.50 -16.69
CA VAL A 706 12.54 14.40 -18.14
C VAL A 706 11.80 13.13 -18.51
N LYS A 707 11.80 12.11 -17.64
CA LYS A 707 10.94 10.93 -17.68
C LYS A 707 11.11 10.12 -16.38
N GLU A 708 10.10 9.32 -16.03
CA GLU A 708 10.13 8.34 -14.94
C GLU A 708 9.51 7.03 -15.45
N LEU A 709 10.07 5.88 -15.08
CA LEU A 709 9.50 4.57 -15.36
C LEU A 709 8.20 4.41 -14.55
N LYS A 710 7.12 4.01 -15.22
CA LYS A 710 5.80 3.82 -14.60
C LYS A 710 5.17 2.46 -14.93
N GLY A 711 5.86 1.65 -15.72
CA GLY A 711 5.41 0.30 -16.03
C GLY A 711 6.37 -0.40 -16.99
N PHE A 712 6.30 -1.72 -17.03
CA PHE A 712 6.97 -2.52 -18.04
C PHE A 712 6.20 -3.82 -18.27
N GLN A 713 6.43 -4.44 -19.43
CA GLN A 713 5.96 -5.80 -19.73
C GLN A 713 7.06 -6.55 -20.48
N LYS A 714 7.48 -7.69 -19.93
CA LYS A 714 8.36 -8.62 -20.63
C LYS A 714 7.52 -9.54 -21.52
N ILE A 715 7.79 -9.53 -22.82
CA ILE A 715 7.07 -10.33 -23.81
C ILE A 715 8.05 -11.28 -24.52
N PHE A 716 7.57 -12.43 -24.95
CA PHE A 716 8.30 -13.36 -25.81
C PHE A 716 7.64 -13.38 -27.19
N LEU A 717 8.45 -13.35 -28.26
CA LEU A 717 7.97 -13.36 -29.64
C LEU A 717 8.83 -14.29 -30.51
N GLN A 718 8.17 -15.10 -31.34
CA GLN A 718 8.79 -15.82 -32.45
C GLN A 718 9.22 -14.85 -33.57
N PRO A 719 10.16 -15.23 -34.47
CA PRO A 719 10.51 -14.42 -35.63
C PRO A 719 9.29 -14.06 -36.48
N GLY A 720 9.10 -12.76 -36.77
CA GLY A 720 7.96 -12.23 -37.51
C GLY A 720 6.65 -12.14 -36.71
N GLU A 721 6.61 -12.61 -35.45
CA GLU A 721 5.45 -12.46 -34.58
C GLU A 721 5.29 -11.01 -34.09
N MET A 722 4.04 -10.60 -33.94
CA MET A 722 3.63 -9.29 -33.49
C MET A 722 2.70 -9.41 -32.28
N LYS A 723 2.84 -8.48 -31.32
CA LYS A 723 1.94 -8.36 -30.17
C LYS A 723 1.66 -6.89 -29.83
N ILE A 724 0.39 -6.58 -29.57
CA ILE A 724 0.00 -5.27 -29.05
C ILE A 724 0.12 -5.27 -27.53
N VAL A 725 1.04 -4.45 -27.01
CA VAL A 725 1.26 -4.24 -25.58
C VAL A 725 0.46 -3.04 -25.11
N ARG A 726 -0.21 -3.16 -23.96
CA ARG A 726 -1.14 -2.14 -23.44
C ARG A 726 -0.81 -1.80 -21.99
N PHE A 727 -0.71 -0.51 -21.71
CA PHE A 727 -0.57 0.00 -20.35
C PHE A 727 -1.79 0.84 -19.99
N LYS A 728 -2.40 0.53 -18.84
CA LYS A 728 -3.40 1.41 -18.24
C LYS A 728 -2.67 2.54 -17.51
N ILE A 729 -3.04 3.78 -17.80
CA ILE A 729 -2.51 4.98 -17.16
C ILE A 729 -3.67 5.65 -16.41
N ALA A 730 -3.47 5.90 -15.12
CA ALA A 730 -4.45 6.55 -14.25
C ALA A 730 -3.75 7.61 -13.37
N PRO A 731 -4.47 8.60 -12.84
CA PRO A 731 -3.90 9.71 -12.06
C PRO A 731 -3.03 9.26 -10.89
N GLU A 732 -3.28 8.10 -10.29
CA GLU A 732 -2.48 7.58 -9.17
C GLU A 732 -1.01 7.37 -9.55
N MET A 733 -0.73 7.00 -10.81
CA MET A 733 0.60 6.80 -11.36
C MET A 733 1.32 8.14 -11.65
N LEU A 734 0.55 9.21 -11.84
CA LEU A 734 1.03 10.55 -12.15
C LEU A 734 1.37 11.35 -10.88
N ARG A 735 1.03 10.80 -9.71
CA ARG A 735 1.33 11.46 -8.44
C ARG A 735 2.83 11.55 -8.19
N TYR A 736 3.22 12.65 -7.57
CA TYR A 736 4.56 12.89 -7.07
C TYR A 736 4.49 13.72 -5.79
N TYR A 737 5.56 13.74 -5.00
CA TYR A 737 5.65 14.59 -3.81
C TYR A 737 6.02 16.01 -4.23
N ASN A 738 5.09 16.96 -4.04
CA ASN A 738 5.27 18.37 -4.38
C ASN A 738 6.22 19.09 -3.40
N TYR A 739 6.30 20.43 -3.50
CA TYR A 739 7.17 21.24 -2.64
C TYR A 739 6.90 21.04 -1.14
N ASP A 740 5.62 20.91 -0.77
CA ASP A 740 5.13 20.73 0.60
C ASP A 740 5.04 19.26 1.03
N LEU A 741 5.63 18.35 0.24
CA LEU A 741 5.62 16.88 0.46
C LEU A 741 4.22 16.26 0.44
N GLN A 742 3.27 16.86 -0.28
CA GLN A 742 1.98 16.25 -0.56
C GLN A 742 2.10 15.35 -1.79
N LEU A 743 1.62 14.11 -1.70
CA LEU A 743 1.57 13.17 -2.82
C LEU A 743 0.37 13.49 -3.73
N VAL A 744 0.60 14.24 -4.80
CA VAL A 744 -0.44 14.80 -5.66
C VAL A 744 -0.14 14.59 -7.14
N ALA A 745 -1.19 14.49 -7.96
CA ALA A 745 -1.10 14.64 -9.41
C ALA A 745 -1.60 16.03 -9.78
N GLU A 746 -0.84 16.76 -10.60
CA GLU A 746 -1.20 18.11 -11.01
C GLU A 746 -1.87 18.08 -12.39
N PRO A 747 -2.97 18.82 -12.61
CA PRO A 747 -3.53 19.01 -13.93
C PRO A 747 -2.50 19.60 -14.90
N GLY A 748 -2.45 19.08 -16.13
CA GLY A 748 -1.47 19.51 -17.11
C GLY A 748 -1.22 18.48 -18.20
N ASP A 749 -0.27 18.80 -19.07
CA ASP A 749 0.13 17.93 -20.17
C ASP A 749 1.18 16.91 -19.72
N PHE A 750 0.97 15.67 -20.11
CA PHE A 750 1.87 14.56 -19.90
C PHE A 750 2.34 14.00 -21.24
N GLU A 751 3.60 13.58 -21.29
CA GLU A 751 4.17 12.83 -22.41
C GLU A 751 4.37 11.37 -21.99
N VAL A 752 3.71 10.46 -22.72
CA VAL A 752 3.84 9.01 -22.59
C VAL A 752 4.91 8.54 -23.56
N MET A 753 5.86 7.76 -23.08
CA MET A 753 6.96 7.20 -23.85
C MET A 753 6.98 5.68 -23.71
N ILE A 754 7.05 4.95 -24.81
CA ILE A 754 7.17 3.49 -24.81
C ILE A 754 8.30 3.06 -25.74
N GLY A 755 9.20 2.21 -25.27
CA GLY A 755 10.34 1.76 -26.09
C GLY A 755 11.15 0.62 -25.50
N THR A 756 12.28 0.37 -26.15
CA THR A 756 13.20 -0.76 -25.84
C THR A 756 14.22 -0.44 -24.75
N ASN A 757 14.39 0.86 -24.42
CA ASN A 757 15.20 1.39 -23.33
C ASN A 757 14.79 2.86 -23.06
N SER A 758 15.38 3.52 -22.06
CA SER A 758 14.98 4.88 -21.65
C SER A 758 15.35 6.02 -22.63
N ARG A 759 16.18 5.73 -23.64
CA ARG A 759 16.57 6.68 -24.69
C ARG A 759 15.73 6.49 -25.96
N ASP A 760 15.61 5.24 -26.41
CA ASP A 760 15.04 4.89 -27.71
C ASP A 760 13.54 4.56 -27.56
N VAL A 761 12.71 5.60 -27.60
CA VAL A 761 11.26 5.54 -27.31
C VAL A 761 10.40 6.15 -28.41
N LYS A 762 9.16 5.68 -28.50
CA LYS A 762 8.04 6.34 -29.17
C LYS A 762 7.32 7.23 -28.17
N SER A 763 6.74 8.34 -28.61
CA SER A 763 6.08 9.30 -27.72
C SER A 763 4.69 9.69 -28.20
N ALA A 764 3.77 9.91 -27.24
CA ALA A 764 2.47 10.52 -27.44
C ALA A 764 2.14 11.45 -26.25
N LYS A 765 1.18 12.36 -26.40
CA LYS A 765 0.79 13.29 -25.34
C LYS A 765 -0.68 13.16 -24.96
N PHE A 766 -0.99 13.39 -23.69
CA PHE A 766 -2.35 13.54 -23.19
C PHE A 766 -2.41 14.64 -22.11
N THR A 767 -3.62 15.11 -21.80
CA THR A 767 -3.85 16.12 -20.76
C THR A 767 -4.61 15.52 -19.57
N LEU A 768 -4.10 15.73 -18.35
CA LEU A 768 -4.86 15.53 -17.11
C LEU A 768 -5.66 16.81 -16.83
N ALA A 769 -6.97 16.77 -16.99
CA ALA A 769 -7.83 17.92 -16.75
C ALA A 769 -7.99 18.19 -15.24
N SER A 770 -8.02 19.48 -14.88
CA SER A 770 -8.48 19.90 -13.55
C SER A 770 -9.97 19.59 -13.44
N ALA A 771 -10.49 19.32 -12.23
CA ALA A 771 -11.91 19.07 -11.97
C ALA A 771 -12.87 20.23 -12.36
N ALA A 772 -12.40 21.25 -13.08
CA ALA A 772 -13.16 22.37 -13.62
C ALA A 772 -13.89 22.07 -14.94
N ASP A 773 -13.89 20.82 -15.43
CA ASP A 773 -14.88 20.36 -16.39
C ASP A 773 -16.00 19.64 -15.61
N THR A 774 -17.15 20.32 -15.52
CA THR A 774 -18.32 20.00 -14.70
C THR A 774 -18.65 18.51 -14.61
N LEU A 775 -18.66 17.97 -13.37
CA LEU A 775 -19.29 16.68 -13.07
C LEU A 775 -20.70 16.63 -13.67
N THR A 776 -21.05 15.51 -14.32
CA THR A 776 -22.44 15.23 -14.70
C THR A 776 -23.32 15.23 -13.44
N ASP A 777 -24.63 15.48 -13.59
CA ASP A 777 -25.55 15.47 -12.45
C ASP A 777 -25.50 14.14 -11.68
N ASP A 778 -25.39 13.02 -12.39
CA ASP A 778 -25.25 11.70 -11.78
C ASP A 778 -23.94 11.54 -11.00
N ALA A 779 -22.81 11.98 -11.55
CA ALA A 779 -21.51 11.91 -10.88
C ALA A 779 -21.45 12.83 -9.66
N LEU A 780 -22.07 14.02 -9.74
CA LEU A 780 -22.18 14.94 -8.61
C LEU A 780 -23.05 14.34 -7.51
N MET A 781 -24.24 13.82 -7.84
CA MET A 781 -25.10 13.14 -6.86
C MET A 781 -24.41 11.93 -6.23
N ASP A 782 -23.65 11.14 -7.01
CA ASP A 782 -22.95 9.97 -6.49
C ASP A 782 -21.80 10.38 -5.55
N THR A 783 -21.08 11.44 -5.91
CA THR A 783 -20.04 12.03 -5.06
C THR A 783 -20.62 12.50 -3.73
N VAL A 784 -21.72 13.25 -3.76
CA VAL A 784 -22.39 13.75 -2.54
C VAL A 784 -22.91 12.59 -1.70
N GLN A 785 -23.66 11.66 -2.30
CA GLN A 785 -24.23 10.51 -1.59
C GLN A 785 -23.14 9.61 -0.98
N ARG A 786 -22.08 9.30 -1.73
CA ARG A 786 -20.97 8.47 -1.26
C ARG A 786 -20.21 9.14 -0.12
N ARG A 787 -19.90 10.43 -0.22
CA ARG A 787 -19.21 11.16 0.84
C ARG A 787 -20.05 11.26 2.11
N THR A 788 -21.33 11.58 1.98
CA THR A 788 -22.27 11.56 3.10
C THR A 788 -22.42 10.17 3.72
N PHE A 789 -22.43 9.09 2.93
CA PHE A 789 -22.43 7.72 3.44
C PHE A 789 -21.22 7.43 4.35
N LEU A 790 -20.04 7.98 4.05
CA LEU A 790 -18.84 7.77 4.87
C LEU A 790 -18.99 8.33 6.29
N TYR A 791 -19.86 9.32 6.53
CA TYR A 791 -20.20 9.77 7.88
C TYR A 791 -20.72 8.62 8.75
N PHE A 792 -21.60 7.80 8.20
CA PHE A 792 -22.23 6.65 8.87
C PHE A 792 -21.38 5.39 8.81
N TRP A 793 -20.30 5.40 8.03
CA TRP A 793 -19.42 4.25 7.85
C TRP A 793 -18.09 4.42 8.57
N GLU A 794 -17.26 5.35 8.11
CA GLU A 794 -15.94 5.68 8.67
C GLU A 794 -16.06 6.59 9.89
N GLY A 795 -17.01 7.54 9.86
CA GLY A 795 -17.25 8.48 10.96
C GLY A 795 -18.08 7.92 12.12
N ALA A 796 -18.61 6.70 12.00
CA ALA A 796 -19.44 6.08 13.02
C ALA A 796 -18.69 5.82 14.33
N GLU A 797 -19.39 5.85 15.45
CA GLU A 797 -18.78 5.55 16.75
C GLU A 797 -18.37 4.05 16.77
N PRO A 798 -17.10 3.74 17.10
CA PRO A 798 -16.52 2.42 16.80
C PRO A 798 -17.16 1.26 17.57
N ASN A 799 -17.68 1.51 18.79
CA ASN A 799 -18.23 0.47 19.65
C ASN A 799 -19.67 0.09 19.26
N SER A 800 -20.53 1.10 19.15
CA SER A 800 -21.94 0.97 18.79
C SER A 800 -22.16 0.76 17.30
N GLY A 801 -21.28 1.32 16.46
CA GLY A 801 -21.49 1.42 15.01
C GLY A 801 -22.58 2.41 14.60
N LEU A 802 -23.14 3.15 15.56
CA LEU A 802 -24.19 4.17 15.38
C LEU A 802 -23.59 5.53 14.96
N ALA A 803 -24.45 6.44 14.50
CA ALA A 803 -24.05 7.76 14.08
C ALA A 803 -23.67 8.63 15.30
N PRO A 804 -22.50 9.27 15.33
CA PRO A 804 -22.23 10.30 16.32
C PRO A 804 -23.22 11.46 16.15
N GLU A 805 -23.63 12.11 17.22
CA GLU A 805 -24.52 13.29 17.15
C GLU A 805 -23.83 14.45 16.42
N ARG A 806 -22.55 14.69 16.75
CA ARG A 806 -21.73 15.75 16.15
C ARG A 806 -20.41 15.17 15.69
N TYR A 807 -19.92 15.67 14.55
CA TYR A 807 -18.54 15.46 14.14
C TYR A 807 -17.88 16.80 13.83
N HIS A 808 -16.82 17.13 14.56
CA HIS A 808 -16.03 18.34 14.35
C HIS A 808 -14.66 17.97 13.77
N VAL A 809 -14.34 18.51 12.59
CA VAL A 809 -13.08 18.20 11.88
C VAL A 809 -11.83 18.66 12.65
N ASP A 810 -11.97 19.68 13.49
CA ASP A 810 -10.88 20.20 14.34
C ASP A 810 -10.65 19.37 15.61
N GLY A 811 -11.49 18.37 15.88
CA GLY A 811 -11.41 17.55 17.10
C GLY A 811 -11.81 18.29 18.38
N VAL A 812 -12.38 19.49 18.30
CA VAL A 812 -12.72 20.31 19.46
C VAL A 812 -14.19 20.13 19.81
N TYR A 813 -14.49 19.45 20.93
CA TYR A 813 -15.87 19.18 21.39
C TYR A 813 -16.17 19.91 22.70
N PRO A 814 -16.71 21.14 22.67
CA PRO A 814 -16.88 21.97 23.87
C PRO A 814 -17.81 21.36 24.93
N GLN A 815 -18.72 20.47 24.53
CA GLN A 815 -19.66 19.80 25.43
C GLN A 815 -19.20 18.39 25.83
N ASN A 816 -17.96 18.02 25.46
CA ASN A 816 -17.38 16.69 25.66
C ASN A 816 -18.29 15.57 25.11
N ASP A 817 -18.78 15.79 23.90
CA ASP A 817 -19.81 15.03 23.20
C ASP A 817 -19.28 14.25 21.99
N SER A 818 -17.96 14.07 21.88
CA SER A 818 -17.32 13.30 20.80
C SER A 818 -17.74 11.83 20.73
N ASN A 819 -18.13 11.24 21.86
CA ASN A 819 -18.60 9.85 21.95
C ASN A 819 -20.14 9.74 22.10
N VAL A 820 -20.87 10.84 21.91
CA VAL A 820 -22.33 10.85 22.00
C VAL A 820 -22.90 10.41 20.66
N VAL A 821 -23.78 9.41 20.68
CA VAL A 821 -24.52 8.91 19.52
C VAL A 821 -26.00 9.24 19.65
N THR A 822 -26.65 9.48 18.53
CA THR A 822 -28.08 9.86 18.46
C THR A 822 -28.95 8.71 17.99
N SER A 823 -30.15 8.57 18.55
CA SER A 823 -31.07 7.51 18.16
C SER A 823 -31.69 7.77 16.79
N GLY A 824 -32.35 8.91 16.57
CA GLY A 824 -33.00 9.20 15.29
C GLY A 824 -32.03 9.47 14.15
N GLY A 825 -30.95 10.22 14.40
CA GLY A 825 -29.88 10.40 13.41
C GLY A 825 -29.23 9.08 12.98
N SER A 826 -29.14 8.11 13.89
CA SER A 826 -28.71 6.75 13.54
C SER A 826 -29.76 5.97 12.75
N GLY A 827 -31.05 6.20 12.98
CA GLY A 827 -32.12 5.69 12.14
C GLY A 827 -31.94 6.07 10.67
N PHE A 828 -31.59 7.33 10.44
CA PHE A 828 -31.28 7.82 9.09
C PHE A 828 -30.01 7.18 8.53
N GLY A 829 -28.97 7.08 9.37
CA GLY A 829 -27.70 6.41 9.01
C GLY A 829 -27.85 4.94 8.63
N ILE A 830 -28.74 4.21 9.31
CA ILE A 830 -29.06 2.82 9.00
C ILE A 830 -29.62 2.69 7.56
N MET A 831 -30.51 3.60 7.16
CA MET A 831 -31.02 3.66 5.79
C MET A 831 -29.94 4.08 4.79
N ALA A 832 -29.06 5.02 5.14
CA ALA A 832 -27.91 5.39 4.32
C ALA A 832 -26.95 4.21 4.10
N ILE A 833 -26.80 3.31 5.08
CA ILE A 833 -25.99 2.09 4.93
C ILE A 833 -26.63 1.12 3.93
N LEU A 834 -27.96 0.95 3.95
CA LEU A 834 -28.65 0.13 2.93
C LEU A 834 -28.44 0.69 1.51
N ALA A 835 -28.53 2.01 1.35
CA ALA A 835 -28.21 2.67 0.10
C ALA A 835 -26.74 2.41 -0.31
N GLY A 836 -25.79 2.52 0.62
CA GLY A 836 -24.38 2.25 0.36
C GLY A 836 -24.09 0.80 -0.07
N ILE A 837 -24.83 -0.17 0.46
CA ILE A 837 -24.75 -1.59 0.02
C ILE A 837 -25.25 -1.72 -1.43
N ASP A 838 -26.41 -1.15 -1.75
CA ASP A 838 -27.03 -1.26 -3.08
C ASP A 838 -26.21 -0.54 -4.16
N ARG A 839 -25.60 0.60 -3.80
CA ARG A 839 -24.69 1.37 -4.66
C ARG A 839 -23.29 0.77 -4.78
N GLY A 840 -22.97 -0.29 -4.04
CA GLY A 840 -21.67 -0.95 -4.06
C GLY A 840 -20.54 -0.14 -3.43
N TYR A 841 -20.86 0.82 -2.54
CA TYR A 841 -19.86 1.54 -1.75
C TYR A 841 -19.20 0.63 -0.72
N VAL A 842 -19.95 -0.35 -0.21
CA VAL A 842 -19.52 -1.44 0.65
C VAL A 842 -20.18 -2.74 0.21
N THR A 843 -19.59 -3.87 0.55
CA THR A 843 -20.18 -5.17 0.25
C THR A 843 -21.37 -5.46 1.16
N ARG A 844 -22.27 -6.33 0.69
CA ARG A 844 -23.42 -6.81 1.47
C ARG A 844 -22.99 -7.53 2.76
N GLU A 845 -21.84 -8.21 2.75
CA GLU A 845 -21.29 -8.89 3.93
C GLU A 845 -20.80 -7.91 4.98
N GLU A 846 -20.07 -6.87 4.57
CA GLU A 846 -19.64 -5.79 5.47
C GLU A 846 -20.85 -5.05 6.04
N GLY A 847 -21.84 -4.74 5.21
CA GLY A 847 -23.09 -4.13 5.63
C GLY A 847 -23.83 -4.97 6.66
N LEU A 848 -23.89 -6.29 6.48
CA LEU A 848 -24.47 -7.22 7.47
C LEU A 848 -23.71 -7.21 8.79
N ALA A 849 -22.37 -7.21 8.75
CA ALA A 849 -21.55 -7.14 9.95
C ALA A 849 -21.75 -5.83 10.72
N ARG A 850 -21.96 -4.71 10.00
CA ARG A 850 -22.33 -3.43 10.63
C ARG A 850 -23.70 -3.49 11.31
N MET A 851 -24.69 -4.08 10.66
CA MET A 851 -26.03 -4.23 11.22
C MET A 851 -26.04 -5.12 12.46
N GLU A 852 -25.24 -6.19 12.47
CA GLU A 852 -25.02 -7.04 13.65
C GLU A 852 -24.50 -6.24 14.85
N ARG A 853 -23.55 -5.32 14.62
CA ARG A 853 -23.02 -4.44 15.68
C ARG A 853 -24.09 -3.50 16.21
N ILE A 854 -24.78 -2.78 15.32
CA ILE A 854 -25.83 -1.82 15.67
C ILE A 854 -26.94 -2.49 16.48
N VAL A 855 -27.49 -3.61 15.99
CA VAL A 855 -28.58 -4.33 16.66
C VAL A 855 -28.12 -4.87 18.02
N SER A 856 -26.90 -5.39 18.11
CA SER A 856 -26.33 -5.87 19.38
C SER A 856 -26.15 -4.77 20.43
N PHE A 857 -25.85 -3.55 20.00
CA PHE A 857 -25.80 -2.39 20.88
C PHE A 857 -27.22 -2.00 21.35
N LEU A 858 -28.17 -1.87 20.42
CA LEU A 858 -29.54 -1.46 20.69
C LEU A 858 -30.32 -2.41 21.61
N GLU A 859 -29.99 -3.71 21.59
CA GLU A 859 -30.57 -4.69 22.52
C GLU A 859 -30.14 -4.49 23.98
N LYS A 860 -29.00 -3.82 24.21
CA LYS A 860 -28.37 -3.62 25.52
C LYS A 860 -28.44 -2.18 26.02
N ALA A 861 -28.60 -1.21 25.13
CA ALA A 861 -28.68 0.20 25.46
C ALA A 861 -29.90 0.50 26.36
N ASP A 862 -29.80 1.58 27.15
CA ASP A 862 -30.89 2.02 28.02
C ASP A 862 -32.15 2.30 27.18
N ARG A 863 -33.28 1.74 27.64
CA ARG A 863 -34.62 1.87 27.07
C ARG A 863 -35.64 2.16 28.17
N PHE A 864 -36.69 2.89 27.82
CA PHE A 864 -37.73 3.34 28.73
C PHE A 864 -39.09 3.00 28.13
N HIS A 865 -39.76 2.00 28.70
CA HIS A 865 -40.99 1.45 28.10
C HIS A 865 -40.80 1.05 26.62
N GLY A 866 -39.65 0.43 26.34
CA GLY A 866 -39.25 0.02 24.99
C GLY A 866 -38.76 1.16 24.08
N ALA A 867 -39.10 2.41 24.36
CA ALA A 867 -38.60 3.56 23.62
C ALA A 867 -37.15 3.89 24.00
N TYR A 868 -36.44 4.48 23.05
CA TYR A 868 -35.04 4.86 23.15
C TYR A 868 -34.91 6.35 23.55
N PRO A 869 -33.88 6.74 24.30
CA PRO A 869 -33.61 8.14 24.59
C PRO A 869 -33.14 8.90 23.36
N HIS A 870 -33.11 10.23 23.49
CA HIS A 870 -32.56 11.13 22.48
C HIS A 870 -31.09 10.79 22.15
N TRP A 871 -30.25 10.63 23.19
CA TRP A 871 -28.82 10.34 23.05
C TRP A 871 -28.33 9.22 23.98
N TRP A 872 -27.26 8.54 23.54
CA TRP A 872 -26.44 7.66 24.37
C TRP A 872 -24.97 8.08 24.37
N TYR A 873 -24.25 7.65 25.40
CA TYR A 873 -22.81 7.44 25.27
C TYR A 873 -22.56 6.13 24.49
N GLY A 874 -21.88 6.22 23.34
CA GLY A 874 -21.70 5.09 22.40
C GLY A 874 -20.87 3.93 22.94
N ASP A 875 -20.03 4.18 23.95
CA ASP A 875 -19.19 3.18 24.62
C ASP A 875 -19.96 2.31 25.62
N THR A 876 -21.01 2.86 26.25
CA THR A 876 -21.71 2.23 27.37
C THR A 876 -23.18 1.92 27.08
N GLY A 877 -23.79 2.56 26.08
CA GLY A 877 -25.22 2.49 25.84
C GLY A 877 -26.05 3.18 26.94
N LYS A 878 -25.43 3.98 27.80
CA LYS A 878 -26.11 4.74 28.85
C LYS A 878 -26.69 6.04 28.33
N VAL A 879 -27.88 6.39 28.81
CA VAL A 879 -28.56 7.62 28.40
C VAL A 879 -27.67 8.84 28.67
N LYS A 880 -27.50 9.67 27.63
CA LYS A 880 -26.99 11.03 27.75
C LYS A 880 -28.22 11.95 27.75
N PRO A 881 -28.54 12.63 28.87
CA PRO A 881 -29.67 13.54 28.89
C PRO A 881 -29.50 14.66 27.85
N PHE A 882 -30.54 14.91 27.05
CA PHE A 882 -30.61 16.04 26.13
C PHE A 882 -30.82 17.35 26.92
N GLY A 883 -31.62 17.27 27.98
CA GLY A 883 -31.86 18.36 28.93
C GLY A 883 -32.16 17.83 30.32
N GLN A 884 -32.38 18.73 31.29
CA GLN A 884 -32.60 18.34 32.69
C GLN A 884 -33.75 17.34 32.87
N LYS A 885 -34.86 17.55 32.15
CA LYS A 885 -36.06 16.70 32.19
C LYS A 885 -36.13 15.66 31.07
N ASP A 886 -35.14 15.65 30.18
CA ASP A 886 -35.09 14.78 29.01
C ASP A 886 -33.93 13.79 29.14
N ASN A 887 -34.13 12.84 30.06
CA ASN A 887 -33.19 11.76 30.42
C ASN A 887 -33.85 10.38 30.38
N GLY A 888 -34.96 10.26 29.64
CA GLY A 888 -35.74 9.03 29.51
C GLY A 888 -36.02 8.74 28.04
N GLY A 889 -37.18 8.16 27.72
CA GLY A 889 -37.49 7.81 26.34
C GLY A 889 -38.02 9.00 25.55
N ASP A 890 -37.48 9.16 24.35
CA ASP A 890 -37.86 10.13 23.33
C ASP A 890 -38.57 9.38 22.19
N LEU A 891 -39.88 9.60 22.07
CA LEU A 891 -40.71 8.84 21.15
C LEU A 891 -40.51 9.26 19.68
N VAL A 892 -40.10 10.50 19.43
CA VAL A 892 -39.87 11.02 18.07
C VAL A 892 -38.58 10.44 17.51
N GLU A 893 -37.50 10.50 18.28
CA GLU A 893 -36.21 9.90 17.89
C GLU A 893 -36.32 8.37 17.77
N THR A 894 -37.10 7.74 18.66
CA THR A 894 -37.43 6.32 18.55
C THR A 894 -38.14 6.01 17.23
N ALA A 895 -39.11 6.84 16.81
CA ALA A 895 -39.80 6.65 15.54
C ALA A 895 -38.86 6.73 14.34
N PHE A 896 -37.90 7.66 14.36
CA PHE A 896 -36.87 7.77 13.32
C PHE A 896 -35.94 6.55 13.27
N LEU A 897 -35.50 6.05 14.43
CA LEU A 897 -34.69 4.85 14.53
C LEU A 897 -35.43 3.61 14.01
N ILE A 898 -36.66 3.42 14.47
CA ILE A 898 -37.51 2.30 14.07
C ILE A 898 -37.81 2.34 12.57
N GLN A 899 -38.06 3.52 12.00
CA GLN A 899 -38.25 3.67 10.55
C GLN A 899 -37.08 3.06 9.76
N GLY A 900 -35.84 3.35 10.16
CA GLY A 900 -34.66 2.77 9.52
C GLY A 900 -34.50 1.27 9.77
N LEU A 901 -34.78 0.81 10.99
CA LEU A 901 -34.72 -0.62 11.34
C LEU A 901 -35.75 -1.45 10.57
N LEU A 902 -36.98 -0.96 10.37
CA LEU A 902 -38.00 -1.67 9.58
C LEU A 902 -37.61 -1.78 8.09
N ALA A 903 -36.87 -0.80 7.55
CA ALA A 903 -36.29 -0.92 6.22
C ALA A 903 -35.24 -2.05 6.16
N VAL A 904 -34.35 -2.15 7.16
CA VAL A 904 -33.38 -3.26 7.27
C VAL A 904 -34.08 -4.60 7.42
N HIS A 905 -35.13 -4.67 8.25
CA HIS A 905 -35.95 -5.86 8.39
C HIS A 905 -36.43 -6.34 7.02
N GLN A 906 -37.09 -5.47 6.25
CA GLN A 906 -37.61 -5.85 4.92
C GLN A 906 -36.50 -6.18 3.92
N TYR A 907 -35.32 -5.55 4.04
CA TYR A 907 -34.17 -5.86 3.18
C TYR A 907 -33.57 -7.26 3.43
N TYR A 908 -33.69 -7.77 4.66
CA TYR A 908 -33.07 -9.03 5.10
C TYR A 908 -34.04 -10.18 5.37
N VAL A 909 -35.35 -9.94 5.48
CA VAL A 909 -36.35 -10.98 5.82
C VAL A 909 -36.36 -12.16 4.85
N ASN A 910 -36.00 -11.93 3.58
CA ASN A 910 -35.90 -12.96 2.54
C ASN A 910 -34.46 -13.34 2.19
N GLY A 911 -33.48 -12.93 3.00
CA GLY A 911 -32.05 -13.17 2.80
C GLY A 911 -31.57 -14.56 3.21
N ASN A 912 -30.26 -14.69 3.42
CA ASN A 912 -29.63 -15.87 4.00
C ASN A 912 -29.93 -16.00 5.51
N GLU A 913 -29.50 -17.10 6.13
CA GLU A 913 -29.82 -17.38 7.54
C GLU A 913 -29.29 -16.32 8.53
N LYS A 914 -28.13 -15.72 8.27
CA LYS A 914 -27.59 -14.64 9.12
C LYS A 914 -28.40 -13.35 8.96
N GLU A 915 -28.80 -13.03 7.72
CA GLU A 915 -29.65 -11.86 7.42
C GLU A 915 -31.03 -12.01 8.08
N LYS A 916 -31.65 -13.18 7.95
CA LYS A 916 -32.93 -13.48 8.62
C LYS A 916 -32.82 -13.37 10.14
N ALA A 917 -31.70 -13.78 10.73
CA ALA A 917 -31.48 -13.65 12.18
C ALA A 917 -31.45 -12.18 12.63
N ILE A 918 -30.83 -11.29 11.85
CA ILE A 918 -30.89 -9.84 12.10
C ILE A 918 -32.32 -9.33 11.99
N ALA A 919 -33.06 -9.70 10.93
CA ALA A 919 -34.44 -9.29 10.77
C ALA A 919 -35.31 -9.70 11.98
N GLN A 920 -35.17 -10.93 12.47
CA GLN A 920 -35.89 -11.42 13.66
C GLN A 920 -35.53 -10.68 14.96
N ARG A 921 -34.30 -10.16 15.09
CA ARG A 921 -33.89 -9.35 16.24
C ARG A 921 -34.52 -7.97 16.18
N ILE A 922 -34.51 -7.36 15.00
CA ILE A 922 -35.18 -6.09 14.74
C ILE A 922 -36.68 -6.19 14.99
N ASP A 923 -37.30 -7.29 14.56
CA ASP A 923 -38.74 -7.56 14.75
C ASP A 923 -39.15 -7.54 16.25
N ARG A 924 -38.25 -8.03 17.13
CA ARG A 924 -38.41 -7.96 18.59
C ARG A 924 -38.25 -6.54 19.12
N ILE A 925 -37.20 -5.83 18.69
CA ILE A 925 -37.00 -4.42 19.08
C ILE A 925 -38.23 -3.57 18.73
N TRP A 926 -38.77 -3.74 17.52
CA TRP A 926 -39.98 -3.06 17.06
C TRP A 926 -41.21 -3.35 17.94
N ARG A 927 -41.42 -4.61 18.31
CA ARG A 927 -42.55 -5.04 19.15
C ARG A 927 -42.44 -4.64 20.60
N ASP A 928 -41.24 -4.40 21.09
CA ASP A 928 -40.99 -4.01 22.47
C ASP A 928 -41.38 -2.54 22.75
N VAL A 929 -41.47 -1.69 21.73
CA VAL A 929 -41.78 -0.25 21.93
C VAL A 929 -43.23 -0.08 22.38
N ASP A 930 -43.42 0.43 23.61
CA ASP A 930 -44.72 0.65 24.22
C ASP A 930 -45.29 2.03 23.84
N TRP A 931 -45.83 2.14 22.63
CA TRP A 931 -46.42 3.41 22.14
C TRP A 931 -47.63 3.86 22.98
N ASP A 932 -48.38 2.91 23.55
CA ASP A 932 -49.54 3.18 24.39
C ASP A 932 -49.17 3.85 25.72
N TRP A 933 -48.04 3.47 26.31
CA TRP A 933 -47.50 4.14 27.51
C TRP A 933 -47.36 5.65 27.32
N TYR A 934 -46.96 6.07 26.12
CA TYR A 934 -46.73 7.48 25.77
C TYR A 934 -47.99 8.32 25.56
N ARG A 935 -49.15 7.79 25.95
CA ARG A 935 -50.43 8.50 26.01
C ARG A 935 -50.74 9.13 27.37
N LYS A 936 -49.80 9.12 28.32
CA LYS A 936 -49.97 9.71 29.68
C LYS A 936 -51.32 9.34 30.31
N GLY A 937 -51.54 8.04 30.55
CA GLY A 937 -52.80 7.54 31.13
C GLY A 937 -53.93 7.39 30.11
N GLY A 938 -53.62 7.06 28.86
CA GLY A 938 -54.60 6.72 27.82
C GLY A 938 -55.24 7.91 27.12
N GLN A 939 -54.65 9.09 27.15
CA GLN A 939 -55.12 10.24 26.40
C GLN A 939 -55.08 9.98 24.89
N ASN A 940 -55.90 10.69 24.11
CA ASN A 940 -55.91 10.58 22.65
C ASN A 940 -54.82 11.47 22.01
N VAL A 941 -53.60 11.43 22.54
CA VAL A 941 -52.44 12.17 22.04
C VAL A 941 -51.16 11.45 22.45
N LEU A 942 -50.10 11.54 21.65
CA LEU A 942 -48.77 11.06 22.01
C LEU A 942 -47.93 12.19 22.61
N TYR A 943 -47.21 11.86 23.67
CA TYR A 943 -46.24 12.74 24.30
C TYR A 943 -44.84 12.43 23.78
N TRP A 944 -44.06 13.48 23.52
CA TRP A 944 -42.71 13.36 23.00
C TRP A 944 -41.79 12.63 23.98
N HIS A 945 -41.79 13.07 25.24
CA HIS A 945 -40.82 12.62 26.24
C HIS A 945 -41.48 12.03 27.48
N TRP A 946 -40.82 11.02 28.04
CA TRP A 946 -41.07 10.53 29.39
C TRP A 946 -39.75 10.33 30.12
N SER A 947 -39.66 10.79 31.37
CA SER A 947 -38.47 10.66 32.20
C SER A 947 -38.62 9.61 33.31
N PRO A 948 -37.61 8.75 33.56
CA PRO A 948 -37.61 7.86 34.72
C PRO A 948 -37.48 8.62 36.06
N THR A 949 -36.99 9.86 36.03
CA THR A 949 -36.75 10.69 37.23
C THR A 949 -37.87 11.72 37.45
N TYR A 950 -38.37 12.32 36.38
CA TYR A 950 -39.33 13.43 36.42
C TYR A 950 -40.72 13.05 35.86
N GLY A 951 -40.92 11.80 35.44
CA GLY A 951 -42.18 11.34 34.86
C GLY A 951 -42.60 12.17 33.64
N TRP A 952 -43.80 12.75 33.71
CA TRP A 952 -44.42 13.56 32.66
C TRP A 952 -44.22 15.07 32.83
N GLU A 953 -43.29 15.52 33.68
CA GLU A 953 -43.08 16.94 33.96
C GLU A 953 -42.66 17.79 32.75
N MET A 954 -42.11 17.20 31.69
CA MET A 954 -41.84 17.91 30.44
C MET A 954 -43.16 18.32 29.74
N ASP A 955 -44.22 17.53 29.96
CA ASP A 955 -45.60 17.74 29.52
C ASP A 955 -45.74 18.24 28.09
N PHE A 956 -45.13 17.51 27.15
CA PHE A 956 -45.06 17.92 25.75
C PHE A 956 -45.91 17.01 24.83
N PRO A 957 -47.22 17.27 24.71
CA PRO A 957 -48.08 16.58 23.75
C PRO A 957 -47.80 17.07 22.32
N VAL A 958 -47.68 16.14 21.37
CA VAL A 958 -47.33 16.45 19.98
C VAL A 958 -48.59 16.58 19.12
N HIS A 959 -48.75 17.72 18.45
CA HIS A 959 -49.97 18.08 17.72
C HIS A 959 -49.64 18.84 16.44
N GLY A 960 -50.56 18.77 15.46
CA GLY A 960 -50.45 19.55 14.23
C GLY A 960 -49.31 19.07 13.34
N TYR A 961 -49.22 19.63 12.13
CA TYR A 961 -48.24 19.13 11.17
C TYR A 961 -46.82 19.61 11.49
N ASN A 962 -45.93 18.65 11.71
CA ASN A 962 -44.49 18.82 11.95
C ASN A 962 -43.74 17.51 11.57
N GLU A 963 -42.49 17.33 11.99
CA GLU A 963 -41.65 16.16 11.72
C GLU A 963 -42.16 14.83 12.28
N CYS A 964 -43.09 14.86 13.24
CA CYS A 964 -43.48 13.72 14.07
C CYS A 964 -44.60 12.86 13.46
N MET A 965 -45.03 13.08 12.21
CA MET A 965 -46.12 12.30 11.60
C MET A 965 -45.82 10.78 11.63
N ILE A 966 -44.58 10.39 11.33
CA ILE A 966 -44.14 9.00 11.33
C ILE A 966 -44.27 8.34 12.72
N MET A 967 -44.14 9.11 13.80
CA MET A 967 -44.35 8.64 15.17
C MET A 967 -45.78 8.13 15.37
N TYR A 968 -46.78 8.89 14.91
CA TYR A 968 -48.18 8.48 15.01
C TYR A 968 -48.51 7.28 14.09
N ILE A 969 -47.92 7.23 12.90
CA ILE A 969 -48.12 6.11 11.97
C ILE A 969 -47.53 4.83 12.56
N LEU A 970 -46.30 4.88 13.10
CA LEU A 970 -45.67 3.73 13.75
C LEU A 970 -46.43 3.31 15.02
N ALA A 971 -46.88 4.27 15.84
CA ALA A 971 -47.72 3.96 16.99
C ALA A 971 -49.01 3.22 16.61
N ALA A 972 -49.65 3.60 15.50
CA ALA A 972 -50.85 2.91 15.01
C ALA A 972 -50.54 1.55 14.38
N ALA A 973 -49.35 1.41 13.78
CA ALA A 973 -48.84 0.20 13.11
C ALA A 973 -48.37 -0.89 14.08
N SER A 974 -47.91 -0.53 15.29
CA SER A 974 -47.39 -1.50 16.25
C SER A 974 -48.41 -2.59 16.58
N PRO A 975 -48.06 -3.89 16.42
CA PRO A 975 -49.01 -4.99 16.62
C PRO A 975 -49.18 -5.41 18.10
N THR A 976 -48.32 -4.94 19.00
CA THR A 976 -48.28 -5.34 20.42
C THR A 976 -48.76 -4.23 21.34
N HIS A 977 -48.08 -3.09 21.34
CA HIS A 977 -48.36 -1.94 22.20
C HIS A 977 -48.79 -0.71 21.39
N GLY A 978 -49.60 -0.92 20.36
CA GLY A 978 -50.05 0.14 19.46
C GLY A 978 -51.21 0.97 20.01
N VAL A 979 -51.47 2.11 19.37
CA VAL A 979 -52.50 3.08 19.79
C VAL A 979 -53.76 3.04 18.90
N PRO A 980 -54.95 3.38 19.40
CA PRO A 980 -56.16 3.45 18.57
C PRO A 980 -56.10 4.60 17.56
N ALA A 981 -56.86 4.51 16.47
CA ALA A 981 -56.89 5.55 15.43
C ALA A 981 -57.30 6.93 15.98
N THR A 982 -58.11 6.98 17.05
CA THR A 982 -58.50 8.23 17.73
C THR A 982 -57.31 9.03 18.25
N VAL A 983 -56.17 8.40 18.57
CA VAL A 983 -54.95 9.13 18.95
C VAL A 983 -54.39 9.94 17.78
N TYR A 984 -54.51 9.43 16.55
CA TYR A 984 -54.18 10.19 15.34
C TYR A 984 -55.22 11.27 15.03
N HIS A 985 -56.51 10.92 15.02
CA HIS A 985 -57.55 11.87 14.62
C HIS A 985 -57.75 13.00 15.66
N ASP A 986 -57.81 12.68 16.96
CA ASP A 986 -58.05 13.67 18.02
C ASP A 986 -56.75 14.37 18.44
N GLY A 987 -55.63 13.66 18.41
CA GLY A 987 -54.31 14.13 18.85
C GLY A 987 -53.55 14.85 17.76
N TRP A 988 -53.04 14.10 16.78
CA TRP A 988 -52.26 14.66 15.66
C TRP A 988 -53.09 15.64 14.82
N ALA A 989 -54.23 15.17 14.30
CA ALA A 989 -55.07 15.95 13.40
C ALA A 989 -56.02 16.93 14.11
N GLN A 990 -56.11 16.84 15.45
CA GLN A 990 -56.89 17.73 16.30
C GLN A 990 -58.35 17.86 15.87
N ASN A 991 -58.99 16.72 15.58
CA ASN A 991 -60.37 16.63 15.08
C ASN A 991 -60.61 17.47 13.82
N GLY A 992 -59.66 17.42 12.88
CA GLY A 992 -59.71 18.14 11.61
C GLY A 992 -59.15 19.57 11.65
N ALA A 993 -58.78 20.10 12.82
CA ALA A 993 -58.18 21.43 12.93
C ALA A 993 -56.77 21.53 12.30
N ILE A 994 -56.16 20.40 11.94
CA ILE A 994 -54.93 20.35 11.13
C ILE A 994 -55.17 20.81 9.69
N VAL A 995 -56.40 20.82 9.18
CA VAL A 995 -56.72 21.33 7.84
C VAL A 995 -56.90 22.84 7.92
N SER A 996 -55.98 23.58 7.31
CA SER A 996 -55.99 25.04 7.31
C SER A 996 -55.42 25.59 5.99
N PRO A 997 -56.17 25.53 4.87
CA PRO A 997 -55.68 26.01 3.60
C PRO A 997 -55.32 27.50 3.64
N HIS A 998 -54.09 27.84 3.25
CA HIS A 998 -53.58 29.20 3.25
C HIS A 998 -52.49 29.38 2.17
N LYS A 999 -51.98 30.60 1.98
CA LYS A 999 -50.91 30.90 1.03
C LYS A 999 -49.74 31.56 1.71
N VAL A 1000 -48.54 31.08 1.44
CA VAL A 1000 -47.27 31.67 1.87
C VAL A 1000 -46.40 31.86 0.62
N GLU A 1001 -45.79 33.04 0.45
CA GLU A 1001 -45.07 33.40 -0.79
C GLU A 1001 -45.89 33.19 -2.09
N GLY A 1002 -47.23 33.27 -1.99
CA GLY A 1002 -48.16 33.03 -3.09
C GLY A 1002 -48.40 31.54 -3.44
N ILE A 1003 -47.80 30.61 -2.70
CA ILE A 1003 -47.90 29.16 -2.88
C ILE A 1003 -48.91 28.58 -1.89
N GLU A 1004 -49.74 27.63 -2.33
CA GLU A 1004 -50.80 27.02 -1.51
C GLU A 1004 -50.25 25.94 -0.59
N LEU A 1005 -50.61 26.02 0.69
CA LEU A 1005 -50.40 24.99 1.70
C LEU A 1005 -51.76 24.59 2.28
N HIS A 1006 -52.00 23.30 2.46
CA HIS A 1006 -53.28 22.75 2.92
C HIS A 1006 -53.32 22.54 4.43
N LEU A 1007 -52.18 22.23 5.04
CA LEU A 1007 -52.08 21.83 6.44
C LEU A 1007 -51.69 23.00 7.34
N ARG A 1008 -52.13 22.92 8.60
CA ARG A 1008 -51.69 23.79 9.68
C ARG A 1008 -50.37 23.28 10.24
N TYR A 1009 -49.33 24.02 9.96
CA TYR A 1009 -48.00 23.88 10.54
C TYR A 1009 -47.98 24.34 11.99
N GLN A 1010 -47.31 23.61 12.88
CA GLN A 1010 -47.37 23.90 14.31
C GLN A 1010 -46.68 25.24 14.64
N GLY A 1011 -47.45 26.27 14.99
CA GLY A 1011 -46.91 27.56 15.46
C GLY A 1011 -46.33 28.47 14.37
N THR A 1012 -46.44 28.11 13.10
CA THR A 1012 -45.97 28.91 11.94
C THR A 1012 -46.89 28.71 10.74
N GLU A 1013 -46.86 29.63 9.77
CA GLU A 1013 -47.54 29.44 8.48
C GLU A 1013 -46.74 28.50 7.56
N ALA A 1014 -45.40 28.54 7.60
CA ALA A 1014 -44.53 27.60 6.90
C ALA A 1014 -43.34 27.22 7.77
N GLY A 1015 -43.07 25.92 7.87
CA GLY A 1015 -42.04 25.36 8.74
C GLY A 1015 -40.65 25.18 8.10
N PRO A 1016 -39.67 24.77 8.91
CA PRO A 1016 -38.34 24.37 8.47
C PRO A 1016 -38.38 23.05 7.69
N LEU A 1017 -37.40 22.80 6.81
CA LEU A 1017 -37.51 21.70 5.84
C LEU A 1017 -37.35 20.29 6.39
N PHE A 1018 -36.84 20.10 7.60
CA PHE A 1018 -36.89 18.78 8.23
C PHE A 1018 -38.34 18.26 8.41
N TRP A 1019 -39.34 19.16 8.45
CA TRP A 1019 -40.77 18.81 8.46
C TRP A 1019 -41.26 18.21 7.14
N ALA A 1020 -40.57 18.49 6.04
CA ALA A 1020 -40.80 17.86 4.75
C ALA A 1020 -40.05 16.54 4.54
N GLN A 1021 -39.13 16.20 5.45
CA GLN A 1021 -38.10 15.20 5.19
C GLN A 1021 -38.16 14.02 6.16
N TYR A 1022 -38.10 14.25 7.47
CA TYR A 1022 -37.81 13.18 8.44
C TYR A 1022 -38.84 12.06 8.48
N SER A 1023 -40.13 12.41 8.40
CA SER A 1023 -41.20 11.42 8.28
C SER A 1023 -41.15 10.65 6.97
N PHE A 1024 -40.60 11.24 5.91
CA PHE A 1024 -40.62 10.70 4.54
C PHE A 1024 -39.30 10.09 4.09
N LEU A 1025 -38.38 9.80 5.01
CA LEU A 1025 -37.15 9.08 4.68
C LEU A 1025 -37.45 7.61 4.33
N GLY A 1026 -38.40 7.00 5.03
CA GLY A 1026 -38.96 5.68 4.76
C GLY A 1026 -40.42 5.73 4.30
N LEU A 1027 -41.26 6.62 4.85
CA LEU A 1027 -42.64 6.77 4.37
C LEU A 1027 -42.65 7.41 2.97
N ASP A 1028 -43.28 6.74 2.01
CA ASP A 1028 -43.35 7.25 0.64
C ASP A 1028 -44.47 8.29 0.48
N PRO A 1029 -44.16 9.57 0.20
CA PRO A 1029 -45.19 10.59 0.01
C PRO A 1029 -45.93 10.45 -1.33
N VAL A 1030 -45.41 9.70 -2.30
CA VAL A 1030 -45.96 9.61 -3.66
C VAL A 1030 -47.26 8.79 -3.65
N GLY A 1031 -48.38 9.48 -3.85
CA GLY A 1031 -49.72 8.89 -3.80
C GLY A 1031 -50.27 8.73 -2.38
N LEU A 1032 -49.54 9.20 -1.37
CA LEU A 1032 -49.99 9.19 0.02
C LEU A 1032 -50.98 10.33 0.27
N LYS A 1033 -52.17 9.97 0.77
CA LYS A 1033 -53.22 10.90 1.21
C LYS A 1033 -54.05 10.28 2.33
N ASP A 1034 -54.67 11.10 3.15
CA ASP A 1034 -55.63 10.69 4.17
C ASP A 1034 -56.85 11.62 4.15
N GLU A 1035 -57.66 11.60 5.21
CA GLU A 1035 -58.82 12.49 5.36
C GLU A 1035 -58.44 13.99 5.36
N TYR A 1036 -57.22 14.32 5.79
CA TYR A 1036 -56.80 15.68 6.09
C TYR A 1036 -55.87 16.28 5.04
N CYS A 1037 -55.08 15.46 4.33
CA CYS A 1037 -54.16 15.93 3.31
C CYS A 1037 -54.46 15.26 1.96
N PRO A 1038 -54.85 16.01 0.92
CA PRO A 1038 -55.19 15.44 -0.39
C PRO A 1038 -53.97 14.86 -1.14
N SER A 1039 -52.77 15.32 -0.82
CA SER A 1039 -51.50 14.77 -1.31
C SER A 1039 -50.33 15.26 -0.46
N TYR A 1040 -49.70 14.36 0.29
CA TYR A 1040 -48.51 14.71 1.08
C TYR A 1040 -47.32 15.08 0.18
N PHE A 1041 -47.18 14.46 -1.00
CA PHE A 1041 -46.14 14.86 -1.96
C PHE A 1041 -46.28 16.32 -2.41
N HIS A 1042 -47.48 16.76 -2.78
CA HIS A 1042 -47.71 18.15 -3.19
C HIS A 1042 -47.56 19.11 -2.03
N GLU A 1043 -48.05 18.76 -0.84
CA GLU A 1043 -47.88 19.59 0.35
C GLU A 1043 -46.40 19.81 0.65
N MET A 1044 -45.58 18.75 0.64
CA MET A 1044 -44.15 18.86 0.95
C MET A 1044 -43.38 19.58 -0.17
N ARG A 1045 -43.73 19.33 -1.43
CA ARG A 1045 -43.19 20.09 -2.56
C ARG A 1045 -43.50 21.58 -2.43
N ASN A 1046 -44.72 21.94 -2.05
CA ASN A 1046 -45.12 23.33 -1.87
C ASN A 1046 -44.38 23.97 -0.70
N LEU A 1047 -44.19 23.25 0.42
CA LEU A 1047 -43.36 23.73 1.53
C LEU A 1047 -41.91 23.98 1.11
N THR A 1048 -41.31 23.08 0.33
CA THR A 1048 -39.98 23.27 -0.27
C THR A 1048 -39.93 24.51 -1.17
N LEU A 1049 -40.95 24.73 -2.01
CA LEU A 1049 -41.02 25.90 -2.88
C LEU A 1049 -41.21 27.20 -2.11
N VAL A 1050 -41.97 27.20 -1.00
CA VAL A 1050 -42.09 28.35 -0.09
C VAL A 1050 -40.73 28.70 0.51
N ASN A 1051 -39.98 27.71 0.98
CA ASN A 1051 -38.64 27.91 1.54
C ASN A 1051 -37.69 28.56 0.52
N ARG A 1052 -37.66 28.02 -0.71
CA ARG A 1052 -36.90 28.59 -1.82
C ARG A 1052 -37.36 30.00 -2.18
N ALA A 1053 -38.67 30.24 -2.28
CA ALA A 1053 -39.22 31.55 -2.64
C ALA A 1053 -38.85 32.61 -1.60
N TYR A 1054 -38.92 32.27 -0.32
CA TYR A 1054 -38.49 33.14 0.77
C TYR A 1054 -36.98 33.50 0.66
N CYS A 1055 -36.11 32.51 0.45
CA CYS A 1055 -34.67 32.76 0.25
C CYS A 1055 -34.38 33.62 -1.00
N ILE A 1056 -35.15 33.47 -2.09
CA ILE A 1056 -35.02 34.32 -3.28
C ILE A 1056 -35.49 35.75 -3.00
N ARG A 1057 -36.60 35.90 -2.28
CA ARG A 1057 -37.11 37.22 -1.87
C ARG A 1057 -36.16 37.93 -0.92
N ASN A 1058 -35.51 37.18 -0.03
CA ASN A 1058 -34.46 37.62 0.89
C ASN A 1058 -34.78 38.96 1.61
N PRO A 1059 -35.85 39.02 2.42
CA PRO A 1059 -36.33 40.28 3.02
C PRO A 1059 -35.31 40.98 3.92
N LYS A 1060 -34.38 40.21 4.52
CA LYS A 1060 -33.32 40.73 5.39
C LYS A 1060 -32.02 41.05 4.65
N HIS A 1061 -31.98 40.84 3.33
CA HIS A 1061 -30.83 41.11 2.46
C HIS A 1061 -29.53 40.37 2.86
N TYR A 1062 -29.66 39.13 3.36
CA TYR A 1062 -28.50 38.29 3.68
C TYR A 1062 -27.71 37.92 2.43
N LYS A 1063 -26.38 37.97 2.50
CA LYS A 1063 -25.51 37.55 1.41
C LYS A 1063 -25.59 36.03 1.24
N GLY A 1064 -25.55 35.57 -0.02
CA GLY A 1064 -25.56 34.16 -0.39
C GLY A 1064 -26.95 33.60 -0.67
N PHE A 1065 -28.01 34.15 -0.10
CA PHE A 1065 -29.38 33.72 -0.38
C PHE A 1065 -29.75 33.97 -1.85
N GLY A 1066 -30.29 32.97 -2.54
CA GLY A 1066 -30.64 33.06 -3.95
C GLY A 1066 -31.29 31.83 -4.56
N ALA A 1067 -31.46 31.86 -5.88
CA ALA A 1067 -32.14 30.81 -6.64
C ALA A 1067 -31.39 29.46 -6.64
N ASP A 1068 -30.06 29.51 -6.49
CA ASP A 1068 -29.09 28.42 -6.46
C ASP A 1068 -28.41 28.27 -5.09
N CYS A 1069 -28.84 29.02 -4.08
CA CYS A 1069 -28.34 28.90 -2.71
C CYS A 1069 -29.46 29.25 -1.73
N TRP A 1070 -30.22 28.21 -1.34
CA TRP A 1070 -31.37 28.27 -0.46
C TRP A 1070 -31.41 27.01 0.40
N GLY A 1071 -32.21 27.03 1.47
CA GLY A 1071 -32.42 25.88 2.32
C GLY A 1071 -32.36 26.23 3.80
N LEU A 1072 -33.53 26.32 4.42
CA LEU A 1072 -33.69 26.59 5.85
C LEU A 1072 -34.22 25.34 6.56
N THR A 1073 -33.43 24.82 7.50
CA THR A 1073 -33.77 23.68 8.37
C THR A 1073 -33.12 23.86 9.74
N ALA A 1074 -33.21 22.86 10.62
CA ALA A 1074 -32.47 22.87 11.87
C ALA A 1074 -31.00 22.51 11.67
N SER A 1075 -30.08 23.35 12.15
CA SER A 1075 -28.63 23.17 11.98
C SER A 1075 -27.85 24.00 12.99
N TYR A 1076 -26.51 23.95 12.95
CA TYR A 1076 -25.69 24.99 13.57
C TYR A 1076 -26.06 26.35 13.01
N SER A 1077 -25.94 27.37 13.86
CA SER A 1077 -26.10 28.78 13.52
C SER A 1077 -24.88 29.54 14.01
N VAL A 1078 -24.71 30.78 13.53
CA VAL A 1078 -23.64 31.70 13.94
C VAL A 1078 -23.52 31.83 15.47
N ASP A 1079 -24.66 31.72 16.18
CA ASP A 1079 -24.75 31.67 17.63
C ASP A 1079 -25.50 30.40 18.09
N GLY A 1080 -24.79 29.27 18.08
CA GLY A 1080 -25.29 27.99 18.62
C GLY A 1080 -26.01 27.10 17.60
N TYR A 1081 -27.26 26.73 17.92
CA TYR A 1081 -28.10 25.84 17.12
C TYR A 1081 -29.49 26.47 16.96
N ALA A 1082 -30.11 26.34 15.79
CA ALA A 1082 -31.42 26.92 15.52
C ALA A 1082 -32.21 26.13 14.46
N ALA A 1083 -33.54 26.18 14.56
CA ALA A 1083 -34.46 25.71 13.52
C ALA A 1083 -34.79 26.87 12.56
N HIS A 1084 -34.04 27.00 11.47
CA HIS A 1084 -34.23 28.08 10.50
C HIS A 1084 -35.50 27.87 9.69
N SER A 1085 -36.40 28.86 9.68
CA SER A 1085 -37.71 28.79 9.02
C SER A 1085 -37.91 29.94 8.02
N PRO A 1086 -38.75 29.78 6.98
CA PRO A 1086 -38.97 30.78 5.94
C PRO A 1086 -39.88 31.93 6.41
N ASN A 1087 -39.47 32.61 7.46
CA ASN A 1087 -40.14 33.78 8.02
C ASN A 1087 -39.12 34.76 8.62
N GLU A 1088 -39.49 36.03 8.75
CA GLU A 1088 -38.57 37.08 9.23
C GLU A 1088 -38.22 36.96 10.72
N GLN A 1089 -38.95 36.17 11.51
CA GLN A 1089 -38.64 35.96 12.92
C GLN A 1089 -37.48 34.97 13.10
N ASP A 1090 -37.48 33.89 12.34
CA ASP A 1090 -36.58 32.73 12.55
C ASP A 1090 -35.44 32.65 11.52
N ASP A 1091 -35.47 33.47 10.47
CA ASP A 1091 -34.37 33.61 9.53
C ASP A 1091 -33.18 34.34 10.17
N LYS A 1092 -32.06 33.62 10.30
CA LYS A 1092 -30.79 34.10 10.87
C LYS A 1092 -29.69 34.26 9.81
N GLY A 1093 -30.00 34.20 8.51
CA GLY A 1093 -29.01 34.33 7.45
C GLY A 1093 -28.08 33.14 7.27
N VAL A 1094 -28.51 31.95 7.70
CA VAL A 1094 -27.76 30.69 7.64
C VAL A 1094 -28.41 29.77 6.61
N ILE A 1095 -27.59 29.20 5.72
CA ILE A 1095 -28.00 28.15 4.79
C ILE A 1095 -27.52 26.80 5.31
N SER A 1096 -28.44 25.84 5.35
CA SER A 1096 -28.17 24.45 5.74
C SER A 1096 -28.27 23.58 4.49
N PRO A 1097 -27.15 23.06 3.93
CA PRO A 1097 -27.16 22.30 2.68
C PRO A 1097 -28.17 21.15 2.65
N THR A 1098 -28.39 20.46 3.77
CA THR A 1098 -29.36 19.35 3.85
C THR A 1098 -30.77 19.75 3.44
N ALA A 1099 -31.18 20.99 3.71
CA ALA A 1099 -32.54 21.45 3.44
C ALA A 1099 -32.89 21.35 1.94
N ALA A 1100 -32.02 21.89 1.07
CA ALA A 1100 -32.22 21.82 -0.36
C ALA A 1100 -31.89 20.43 -0.93
N LEU A 1101 -30.79 19.81 -0.49
CA LEU A 1101 -30.32 18.53 -1.03
C LEU A 1101 -31.28 17.38 -0.71
N SER A 1102 -31.80 17.31 0.51
CA SER A 1102 -32.76 16.29 0.93
C SER A 1102 -34.16 16.51 0.35
N SER A 1103 -34.41 17.67 -0.26
CA SER A 1103 -35.65 17.96 -0.98
C SER A 1103 -35.61 17.56 -2.47
N ILE A 1104 -34.57 16.86 -2.91
CA ILE A 1104 -34.36 16.45 -4.32
C ILE A 1104 -35.53 15.62 -4.88
N VAL A 1105 -36.23 14.85 -4.05
CA VAL A 1105 -37.43 14.10 -4.47
C VAL A 1105 -38.61 14.99 -4.84
N TYR A 1106 -38.68 16.21 -4.29
CA TYR A 1106 -39.77 17.16 -4.51
C TYR A 1106 -39.42 18.19 -5.59
N THR A 1107 -38.17 18.65 -5.61
CA THR A 1107 -37.67 19.72 -6.48
C THR A 1107 -36.31 19.38 -7.08
N PRO A 1108 -36.19 18.30 -7.88
CA PRO A 1108 -34.89 17.79 -8.33
C PRO A 1108 -34.05 18.82 -9.08
N GLU A 1109 -34.67 19.60 -9.97
CA GLU A 1109 -33.98 20.64 -10.73
C GLU A 1109 -33.37 21.72 -9.82
N TYR A 1110 -34.11 22.20 -8.82
CA TYR A 1110 -33.63 23.25 -7.92
C TYR A 1110 -32.63 22.71 -6.89
N SER A 1111 -32.82 21.49 -6.40
CA SER A 1111 -31.88 20.82 -5.51
C SER A 1111 -30.54 20.55 -6.20
N MET A 1112 -30.55 20.16 -7.48
CA MET A 1112 -29.32 19.99 -8.27
C MET A 1112 -28.59 21.30 -8.54
N GLN A 1113 -29.33 22.40 -8.75
CA GLN A 1113 -28.72 23.74 -8.86
C GLN A 1113 -27.98 24.11 -7.57
N VAL A 1114 -28.60 23.90 -6.40
CA VAL A 1114 -27.94 24.14 -5.10
C VAL A 1114 -26.75 23.21 -4.89
N MET A 1115 -26.91 21.91 -5.15
CA MET A 1115 -25.83 20.94 -5.01
C MET A 1115 -24.60 21.33 -5.84
N ARG A 1116 -24.81 21.79 -7.08
CA ARG A 1116 -23.75 22.25 -7.98
C ARG A 1116 -23.12 23.57 -7.52
N HIS A 1117 -23.94 24.54 -7.11
CA HIS A 1117 -23.47 25.80 -6.56
C HIS A 1117 -22.57 25.58 -5.35
N LEU A 1118 -23.06 24.81 -4.36
CA LEU A 1118 -22.32 24.50 -3.14
C LEU A 1118 -21.05 23.69 -3.44
N TYR A 1119 -21.10 22.73 -4.37
CA TYR A 1119 -19.90 21.96 -4.75
C TYR A 1119 -18.81 22.87 -5.34
N ASN A 1120 -19.21 23.86 -6.15
CA ASN A 1120 -18.29 24.84 -6.72
C ASN A 1120 -17.71 25.82 -5.68
N MET A 1121 -18.28 25.90 -4.48
CA MET A 1121 -17.70 26.66 -3.36
C MET A 1121 -16.53 25.91 -2.68
N GLY A 1122 -16.29 24.64 -3.03
CA GLY A 1122 -15.16 23.83 -2.61
C GLY A 1122 -15.06 23.61 -1.10
N ASP A 1123 -13.84 23.58 -0.58
CA ASP A 1123 -13.49 23.23 0.81
C ASP A 1123 -14.11 24.12 1.90
N LYS A 1124 -14.78 25.20 1.51
CA LYS A 1124 -15.55 26.06 2.44
C LYS A 1124 -16.78 25.35 2.97
N VAL A 1125 -17.44 24.56 2.14
CA VAL A 1125 -18.74 23.94 2.45
C VAL A 1125 -18.73 22.44 2.20
N PHE A 1126 -17.73 21.89 1.52
CA PHE A 1126 -17.61 20.45 1.22
C PHE A 1126 -16.35 19.87 1.87
N GLY A 1127 -16.47 18.72 2.53
CA GLY A 1127 -15.39 18.09 3.30
C GLY A 1127 -15.38 16.56 3.19
N PRO A 1128 -14.65 15.87 4.10
CA PRO A 1128 -14.49 14.40 4.04
C PRO A 1128 -15.80 13.61 4.01
N PHE A 1129 -16.86 14.13 4.64
CA PHE A 1129 -18.16 13.47 4.76
C PHE A 1129 -19.27 14.19 3.97
N GLY A 1130 -18.92 14.93 2.92
CA GLY A 1130 -19.88 15.64 2.08
C GLY A 1130 -20.03 17.10 2.52
N PHE A 1131 -21.21 17.68 2.36
CA PHE A 1131 -21.42 19.07 2.76
C PHE A 1131 -21.41 19.22 4.28
N TYR A 1132 -20.72 20.24 4.77
CA TYR A 1132 -20.81 20.67 6.17
C TYR A 1132 -22.22 21.14 6.49
N ASP A 1133 -22.54 21.12 7.77
CA ASP A 1133 -23.88 21.30 8.31
C ASP A 1133 -24.57 22.61 7.90
N ALA A 1134 -23.84 23.72 7.97
CA ALA A 1134 -24.39 25.04 7.70
C ALA A 1134 -23.29 26.08 7.42
N PHE A 1135 -23.66 27.21 6.80
CA PHE A 1135 -22.79 28.38 6.63
C PHE A 1135 -23.59 29.69 6.53
N SER A 1136 -22.92 30.81 6.75
CA SER A 1136 -23.43 32.17 6.50
C SER A 1136 -22.38 32.97 5.74
N GLU A 1137 -22.69 33.38 4.51
CA GLU A 1137 -21.81 34.30 3.77
C GLU A 1137 -21.82 35.72 4.35
N THR A 1138 -22.94 36.13 4.95
CA THR A 1138 -23.09 37.45 5.57
C THR A 1138 -22.09 37.61 6.71
N ASP A 1139 -21.98 36.59 7.55
CA ASP A 1139 -21.12 36.58 8.74
C ASP A 1139 -19.71 36.03 8.46
N ASN A 1140 -19.44 35.62 7.21
CA ASN A 1140 -18.22 34.92 6.81
C ASN A 1140 -17.95 33.69 7.71
N TRP A 1141 -18.98 32.89 7.95
CA TRP A 1141 -18.99 31.79 8.91
C TRP A 1141 -19.18 30.45 8.18
N TYR A 1142 -18.15 29.60 8.22
CA TYR A 1142 -18.08 28.31 7.52
C TYR A 1142 -17.53 27.21 8.43
N PRO A 1143 -18.31 26.74 9.43
CA PRO A 1143 -17.86 25.72 10.36
C PRO A 1143 -17.63 24.38 9.64
N LYS A 1144 -16.48 23.76 9.87
CA LYS A 1144 -16.18 22.41 9.37
C LYS A 1144 -16.76 21.35 10.30
N ARG A 1145 -18.09 21.32 10.40
CA ARG A 1145 -18.85 20.46 11.32
C ARG A 1145 -19.95 19.70 10.58
N TYR A 1146 -20.32 18.55 11.10
CA TYR A 1146 -21.42 17.71 10.59
C TYR A 1146 -22.35 17.31 11.73
N LEU A 1147 -23.64 17.19 11.42
CA LEU A 1147 -24.67 16.61 12.28
C LEU A 1147 -25.31 15.39 11.62
N ALA A 1148 -25.58 14.35 12.41
CA ALA A 1148 -26.19 13.12 11.89
C ALA A 1148 -27.56 13.37 11.27
N ILE A 1149 -28.37 14.21 11.90
CA ILE A 1149 -29.72 14.55 11.45
C ILE A 1149 -29.73 15.33 10.12
N ASP A 1150 -28.59 15.90 9.72
CA ASP A 1150 -28.44 16.64 8.47
C ASP A 1150 -27.77 15.79 7.39
N GLN A 1151 -26.81 14.93 7.75
CA GLN A 1151 -26.19 13.99 6.81
C GLN A 1151 -27.16 12.88 6.37
N GLY A 1152 -27.93 12.33 7.29
CA GLY A 1152 -28.80 11.18 7.03
C GLY A 1152 -29.80 11.42 5.90
N PRO A 1153 -30.61 12.49 5.98
CA PRO A 1153 -31.57 12.85 4.95
C PRO A 1153 -30.97 13.03 3.56
N ILE A 1154 -29.75 13.58 3.45
CA ILE A 1154 -29.10 13.81 2.14
C ILE A 1154 -28.91 12.46 1.43
N ALA A 1155 -28.25 11.51 2.10
CA ALA A 1155 -27.97 10.21 1.48
C ALA A 1155 -29.25 9.41 1.18
N VAL A 1156 -30.23 9.47 2.09
CA VAL A 1156 -31.50 8.73 1.99
C VAL A 1156 -32.39 9.29 0.88
N MET A 1157 -32.56 10.61 0.81
CA MET A 1157 -33.46 11.22 -0.16
C MET A 1157 -32.87 11.24 -1.57
N ILE A 1158 -31.54 11.32 -1.72
CA ILE A 1158 -30.88 11.05 -3.01
C ILE A 1158 -31.17 9.61 -3.47
N GLU A 1159 -31.10 8.62 -2.57
CA GLU A 1159 -31.41 7.24 -2.95
C GLU A 1159 -32.88 7.07 -3.34
N ASN A 1160 -33.80 7.66 -2.58
CA ASN A 1160 -35.22 7.61 -2.88
C ASN A 1160 -35.55 8.30 -4.21
N TYR A 1161 -34.87 9.41 -4.54
CA TYR A 1161 -34.99 10.05 -5.84
C TYR A 1161 -34.50 9.14 -6.98
N ARG A 1162 -33.36 8.46 -6.78
CA ARG A 1162 -32.75 7.59 -7.78
C ARG A 1162 -33.57 6.33 -8.04
N THR A 1163 -33.92 5.60 -6.97
CA THR A 1163 -34.45 4.23 -7.08
C THR A 1163 -35.74 4.02 -6.27
N GLY A 1164 -36.02 4.89 -5.29
CA GLY A 1164 -37.10 4.69 -4.32
C GLY A 1164 -36.87 3.48 -3.40
N LEU A 1165 -35.62 3.02 -3.25
CA LEU A 1165 -35.28 1.78 -2.52
C LEU A 1165 -35.83 1.81 -1.10
N LEU A 1166 -35.54 2.86 -0.34
CA LEU A 1166 -35.84 2.92 1.10
C LEU A 1166 -37.36 3.05 1.33
N TRP A 1167 -38.03 3.82 0.48
CA TRP A 1167 -39.49 3.85 0.40
C TRP A 1167 -40.11 2.48 0.11
N LYS A 1168 -39.61 1.75 -0.89
CA LYS A 1168 -40.11 0.41 -1.21
C LYS A 1168 -39.95 -0.54 -0.04
N LEU A 1169 -38.80 -0.51 0.64
CA LEU A 1169 -38.52 -1.35 1.79
C LEU A 1169 -39.48 -1.04 2.94
N PHE A 1170 -39.52 0.20 3.40
CA PHE A 1170 -40.37 0.58 4.53
C PHE A 1170 -41.88 0.37 4.26
N MET A 1171 -42.37 0.80 3.09
CA MET A 1171 -43.78 0.67 2.71
C MET A 1171 -44.22 -0.78 2.44
N SER A 1172 -43.28 -1.71 2.25
CA SER A 1172 -43.57 -3.14 2.11
C SER A 1172 -43.79 -3.85 3.44
N HIS A 1173 -43.47 -3.21 4.57
CA HIS A 1173 -43.61 -3.83 5.88
C HIS A 1173 -45.10 -4.06 6.23
N PRO A 1174 -45.53 -5.29 6.57
CA PRO A 1174 -46.95 -5.60 6.81
C PRO A 1174 -47.59 -4.74 7.91
N ASP A 1175 -46.89 -4.54 9.03
CA ASP A 1175 -47.40 -3.72 10.14
C ASP A 1175 -47.60 -2.25 9.73
N VAL A 1176 -46.70 -1.69 8.91
CA VAL A 1176 -46.81 -0.32 8.39
C VAL A 1176 -48.05 -0.20 7.50
N GLN A 1177 -48.31 -1.17 6.62
CA GLN A 1177 -49.51 -1.20 5.78
C GLN A 1177 -50.79 -1.29 6.62
N ALA A 1178 -50.78 -2.11 7.67
CA ALA A 1178 -51.90 -2.24 8.61
C ALA A 1178 -52.15 -0.93 9.36
N GLY A 1179 -51.10 -0.25 9.84
CA GLY A 1179 -51.18 1.06 10.49
C GLY A 1179 -51.75 2.13 9.57
N LEU A 1180 -51.24 2.25 8.35
CA LEU A 1180 -51.75 3.19 7.35
C LEU A 1180 -53.23 2.94 7.03
N THR A 1181 -53.63 1.67 6.85
CA THR A 1181 -55.04 1.31 6.62
C THR A 1181 -55.92 1.66 7.83
N LYS A 1182 -55.44 1.38 9.04
CA LYS A 1182 -56.13 1.70 10.30
C LYS A 1182 -56.38 3.20 10.48
N LEU A 1183 -55.46 4.03 10.00
CA LEU A 1183 -55.56 5.49 10.05
C LEU A 1183 -56.30 6.10 8.84
N GLY A 1184 -56.74 5.29 7.87
CA GLY A 1184 -57.47 5.76 6.69
C GLY A 1184 -56.59 6.34 5.58
N PHE A 1185 -55.28 6.04 5.57
CA PHE A 1185 -54.41 6.45 4.47
C PHE A 1185 -54.65 5.63 3.20
N ASN A 1186 -54.54 6.30 2.07
CA ASN A 1186 -54.50 5.70 0.74
C ASN A 1186 -53.09 5.88 0.14
N THR A 1187 -52.56 4.81 -0.44
CA THR A 1187 -51.20 4.74 -1.02
C THR A 1187 -51.20 4.43 -2.52
N ASN A 1188 -52.36 4.46 -3.19
CA ASN A 1188 -52.47 4.10 -4.60
C ASN A 1188 -51.81 5.16 -5.50
N LYS A 1189 -50.78 4.74 -6.24
CA LYS A 1189 -49.96 5.61 -7.11
C LYS A 1189 -50.61 5.95 -8.47
N GLN A 1190 -51.78 5.39 -8.79
CA GLN A 1190 -52.41 5.58 -10.10
C GLN A 1190 -52.81 7.03 -10.43
N ASP A 1191 -52.99 7.90 -9.43
CA ASP A 1191 -53.41 9.29 -9.62
C ASP A 1191 -52.26 10.29 -9.92
N VAL A 1192 -50.98 9.89 -9.83
CA VAL A 1192 -49.86 10.86 -9.78
C VAL A 1192 -49.11 11.03 -11.12
N ARG A 1193 -49.24 10.11 -12.08
CA ARG A 1193 -48.49 10.17 -13.37
C ARG A 1193 -49.19 10.93 -14.51
N GLN A 1194 -50.27 11.67 -14.25
CA GLN A 1194 -51.01 12.40 -15.28
C GLN A 1194 -50.98 13.94 -15.19
N GLN A 1195 -50.16 14.57 -14.33
CA GLN A 1195 -50.00 16.03 -14.30
C GLN A 1195 -48.56 16.47 -14.10
#